data_AF-A0A6V8E628-F1
#
_entry.id   AF-A0A6V8E628-F1
#
_cell.length_a   1.000
_cell.length_b   1.000
_cell.length_c   1.000
_cell.angle_alpha   90.00
_cell.angle_beta   90.00
_cell.angle_gamma   90.00
#
_symmetry.space_group_name_H-M   'P 1'
#
loop_
_entity.id
_entity.type
_entity.pdbx_description
1 polymer ?
#
loop_
_entity_poly.entity_id
_entity_poly.type
_entity_poly.pdbx_seq_one_letter_code
_entity_poly.pdbx_strand_id
1 'polypeptide(L)'
;MKGGFDISAPPIIDGFGLVAIIPFFFAAITAYLFWNSVVPRQLRGLQVAFQTGEKRYEVHNVTRSVEDARNLLQTKGMRFGVTSYLFALTGVLILVFEFLMTKYNFSEGFHAPSIIIALLFISIPAIISSGSSLGAQVIKPVGAGKATLQNSNVWQNYSYVVLTLSWMIFVGIVAVILTSMNIPSFRVFSICAFVAFSPAVLAYGRVLGSSWQALKQSSMKIASGEASPFHNHKPSPKQQAIAQIVNLNLSVMPFIAFNTIVSILALSINPEMFTHSDRVLDLPEYRVQSSIMEEGGILGFALIELFAFIPAEGIRVPLVNMVLLFLLLNVALIGFLFVYEVARILFLDVQDVSGKGGIKLADSRLLRAERSQQAKVLNFCFTGFAGQSMLLLALAMITFWDSSFLPQGAACGSWENNLCTVIQKDALEELTWMLSSGGQVAFVVIWARSRKIGSRLEDISFDASMGENRARMAQLEDVIYLKQKAIRKLVTEDSWDKALARIDTVIEGHGEQLEGLDLVRKTDAMMEIYAAMGRWDDAENNAVSILALRGGREAQIARLILVAASLSQRDFAEAKPRLAMLPDDDIEAARLQWFASIMQPKKRKLDEKLKSLLSVDPLSKRNVDLIKRYRDGIATTEMAYRNEPEDRLILLGDIARMRLCGKFEQALNILERYIKKNSLENWIHGNVVCALLHLDEGRILTATNIAENLAKTQSRHPHLRSLLRHLESIGQTISASSEPTGIEWLRDSGLDWVNAWPYRHTVAPAPALVTKELQKHAWKANGWISFGDEQMFEQAKNKLSNGWKLLSNKISESDFPPCLFTHITGVVVTIGGMPVDLGLPGDIDITTIEKAGLLD
;
A
#
# COMPACT_ATOMS: atom_id res chain seq x y z
N MET A 1 22.19 -56.86 -32.02
CA MET A 1 23.34 -56.06 -31.56
C MET A 1 22.95 -55.45 -30.22
N LYS A 2 23.57 -55.90 -29.13
CA LYS A 2 23.43 -55.31 -27.79
C LYS A 2 24.22 -54.01 -27.78
N GLY A 3 23.52 -52.88 -27.78
CA GLY A 3 24.10 -51.54 -27.58
C GLY A 3 23.32 -50.87 -26.47
N GLY A 4 23.55 -51.31 -25.23
CA GLY A 4 23.13 -50.54 -24.06
C GLY A 4 24.00 -49.29 -24.00
N PHE A 5 23.39 -48.13 -24.14
CA PHE A 5 24.02 -46.88 -23.77
C PHE A 5 24.04 -46.83 -22.24
N ASP A 6 25.13 -47.26 -21.61
CA ASP A 6 25.47 -46.83 -20.26
C ASP A 6 25.82 -45.34 -20.34
N ILE A 7 24.84 -44.47 -20.11
CA ILE A 7 25.05 -43.03 -19.99
C ILE A 7 25.54 -42.78 -18.55
N SER A 8 26.85 -42.81 -18.34
CA SER A 8 27.47 -42.30 -17.11
C SER A 8 27.30 -40.79 -17.03
N ALA A 9 26.98 -40.25 -15.84
CA ALA A 9 26.82 -38.81 -15.64
C ALA A 9 28.08 -38.01 -16.08
N PRO A 10 27.92 -36.82 -16.71
CA PRO A 10 29.06 -36.02 -17.14
C PRO A 10 29.94 -35.60 -15.95
N PRO A 11 31.28 -35.69 -16.04
CA PRO A 11 32.18 -35.36 -14.94
C PRO A 11 32.22 -33.85 -14.66
N ILE A 12 32.57 -33.45 -13.44
CA ILE A 12 32.88 -32.05 -13.09
C ILE A 12 34.31 -31.72 -13.49
N ILE A 13 34.48 -30.61 -14.23
CA ILE A 13 35.78 -30.11 -14.70
C ILE A 13 36.18 -28.89 -13.85
N ASP A 14 37.32 -28.99 -13.16
CA ASP A 14 37.84 -27.94 -12.24
C ASP A 14 38.50 -26.73 -12.96
N GLY A 15 38.61 -26.75 -14.29
CA GLY A 15 39.30 -25.73 -15.09
C GLY A 15 38.39 -24.64 -15.68
N PHE A 16 38.83 -23.38 -15.63
CA PHE A 16 38.18 -22.25 -16.31
C PHE A 16 38.67 -22.14 -17.77
N GLY A 17 38.25 -23.07 -18.63
CA GLY A 17 38.57 -23.01 -20.06
C GLY A 17 37.84 -21.86 -20.77
N LEU A 18 38.30 -21.47 -21.98
CA LEU A 18 37.57 -20.49 -22.83
C LEU A 18 36.12 -20.95 -23.12
N VAL A 19 35.90 -22.27 -23.14
CA VAL A 19 34.58 -22.90 -23.32
C VAL A 19 33.65 -22.60 -22.14
N ALA A 20 34.18 -22.44 -20.91
CA ALA A 20 33.41 -22.12 -19.71
C ALA A 20 32.79 -20.70 -19.74
N ILE A 21 33.30 -19.80 -20.58
CA ILE A 21 32.78 -18.42 -20.74
C ILE A 21 31.50 -18.40 -21.60
N ILE A 22 31.34 -19.39 -22.48
CA ILE A 22 30.25 -19.44 -23.46
C ILE A 22 28.86 -19.47 -22.77
N PRO A 23 28.61 -20.30 -21.75
CA PRO A 23 27.34 -20.28 -21.02
C PRO A 23 27.03 -18.93 -20.37
N PHE A 24 28.03 -18.25 -19.81
CA PHE A 24 27.83 -16.91 -19.21
C PHE A 24 27.47 -15.86 -20.26
N PHE A 25 28.14 -15.87 -21.41
CA PHE A 25 27.86 -14.93 -22.49
C PHE A 25 26.45 -15.09 -23.05
N PHE A 26 26.04 -16.33 -23.35
CA PHE A 26 24.68 -16.62 -23.83
C PHE A 26 23.61 -16.39 -22.75
N ALA A 27 23.90 -16.69 -21.48
CA ALA A 27 23.01 -16.38 -20.37
C ALA A 27 22.81 -14.86 -20.23
N ALA A 28 23.89 -14.06 -20.28
CA ALA A 28 23.84 -12.61 -20.18
C ALA A 28 23.07 -11.98 -21.34
N ILE A 29 23.31 -12.42 -22.59
CA ILE A 29 22.59 -11.92 -23.77
C ILE A 29 21.11 -12.28 -23.69
N THR A 30 20.80 -13.54 -23.40
CA THR A 30 19.41 -14.00 -23.27
C THR A 30 18.68 -13.25 -22.15
N ALA A 31 19.32 -13.07 -20.98
CA ALA A 31 18.76 -12.31 -19.87
C ALA A 31 18.53 -10.84 -20.25
N TYR A 32 19.46 -10.20 -20.96
CA TYR A 32 19.32 -8.83 -21.44
C TYR A 32 18.17 -8.67 -22.44
N LEU A 33 18.08 -9.57 -23.43
CA LEU A 33 16.98 -9.58 -24.41
C LEU A 33 15.63 -9.80 -23.73
N PHE A 34 15.59 -10.74 -22.78
CA PHE A 34 14.41 -11.02 -21.98
C PHE A 34 13.97 -9.79 -21.17
N TRP A 35 14.91 -9.11 -20.51
CA TRP A 35 14.66 -7.89 -19.75
C TRP A 35 14.14 -6.74 -20.61
N ASN A 36 14.76 -6.48 -21.75
CA ASN A 36 14.41 -5.32 -22.57
C ASN A 36 13.12 -5.52 -23.39
N SER A 37 12.82 -6.77 -23.76
CA SER A 37 11.73 -7.09 -24.69
C SER A 37 10.57 -7.83 -24.05
N VAL A 38 10.82 -8.84 -23.21
CA VAL A 38 9.76 -9.73 -22.70
C VAL A 38 9.11 -9.14 -21.45
N VAL A 39 9.90 -8.75 -20.44
CA VAL A 39 9.39 -8.23 -19.16
C VAL A 39 8.41 -7.06 -19.36
N PRO A 40 8.73 -6.01 -20.14
CA PRO A 40 7.85 -4.86 -20.28
C PRO A 40 6.60 -5.18 -21.11
N ARG A 41 6.67 -6.17 -22.01
CA ARG A 41 5.50 -6.68 -22.76
C ARG A 41 4.57 -7.48 -21.87
N GLN A 42 5.07 -8.27 -20.93
CA GLN A 42 4.25 -9.04 -19.98
C GLN A 42 3.53 -8.15 -18.97
N LEU A 43 4.17 -7.05 -18.56
CA LEU A 43 3.60 -6.03 -17.68
C LEU A 43 2.72 -5.00 -18.40
N ARG A 44 2.48 -5.14 -19.70
CA ARG A 44 1.52 -4.29 -20.41
C ARG A 44 0.10 -4.70 -20.04
N GLY A 45 -0.75 -3.73 -19.71
CA GLY A 45 -2.14 -3.98 -19.32
C GLY A 45 -2.31 -4.36 -17.85
N LEU A 46 -1.41 -3.93 -16.96
CA LEU A 46 -1.67 -3.99 -15.52
C LEU A 46 -2.90 -3.16 -15.21
N GLN A 47 -3.76 -3.68 -14.34
CA GLN A 47 -5.04 -3.08 -14.00
C GLN A 47 -5.23 -3.03 -12.49
N VAL A 48 -6.00 -2.06 -12.03
CA VAL A 48 -6.38 -1.88 -10.63
C VAL A 48 -7.89 -1.74 -10.57
N ALA A 49 -8.53 -2.45 -9.64
CA ALA A 49 -9.96 -2.30 -9.36
C ALA A 49 -10.17 -1.59 -8.02
N PHE A 50 -11.13 -0.67 -7.94
CA PHE A 50 -11.53 -0.09 -6.65
C PHE A 50 -13.04 -0.06 -6.51
N GLN A 51 -13.50 -0.17 -5.28
CA GLN A 51 -14.90 -0.14 -4.94
C GLN A 51 -15.44 1.29 -5.07
N THR A 52 -16.52 1.47 -5.84
CA THR A 52 -17.22 2.74 -5.98
C THR A 52 -18.61 2.75 -5.36
N GLY A 53 -19.20 1.58 -5.13
CA GLY A 53 -20.49 1.42 -4.47
C GLY A 53 -20.67 0.03 -3.87
N GLU A 54 -21.86 -0.24 -3.35
CA GLU A 54 -22.21 -1.59 -2.90
C GLU A 54 -22.15 -2.57 -4.08
N LYS A 55 -21.24 -3.55 -4.01
CA LYS A 55 -20.99 -4.55 -5.07
C LYS A 55 -20.60 -3.98 -6.45
N ARG A 56 -20.05 -2.76 -6.52
CA ARG A 56 -19.62 -2.15 -7.79
C ARG A 56 -18.15 -1.74 -7.74
N TYR A 57 -17.41 -2.16 -8.75
CA TYR A 57 -15.98 -1.91 -8.89
C TYR A 57 -15.66 -1.28 -10.25
N GLU A 58 -14.77 -0.30 -10.23
CA GLU A 58 -14.24 0.30 -11.46
C GLU A 58 -12.84 -0.23 -11.72
N VAL A 59 -12.57 -0.64 -12.97
CA VAL A 59 -11.28 -1.20 -13.38
C VAL A 59 -10.52 -0.18 -14.24
N HIS A 60 -9.26 0.08 -13.88
CA HIS A 60 -8.42 1.05 -14.57
C HIS A 60 -7.07 0.48 -14.97
N ASN A 61 -6.64 0.82 -16.19
CA ASN A 61 -5.32 0.44 -16.69
C ASN A 61 -4.22 1.30 -16.07
N VAL A 62 -3.26 0.66 -15.42
CA VAL A 62 -2.03 1.26 -14.86
C VAL A 62 -0.95 1.40 -15.94
N THR A 63 -0.75 0.36 -16.76
CA THR A 63 0.22 0.37 -17.87
C THR A 63 -0.52 0.20 -19.20
N ARG A 64 -0.66 1.29 -19.97
CA ARG A 64 -1.31 1.23 -21.29
C ARG A 64 -0.33 0.78 -22.38
N SER A 65 0.91 1.25 -22.28
CA SER A 65 1.97 0.98 -23.24
C SER A 65 3.14 0.20 -22.63
N VAL A 66 3.98 -0.34 -23.50
CA VAL A 66 5.27 -0.94 -23.10
C VAL A 66 6.19 0.09 -22.46
N GLU A 67 6.08 1.36 -22.89
CA GLU A 67 6.87 2.47 -22.35
C GLU A 67 6.43 2.83 -20.92
N ASP A 68 5.13 2.77 -20.62
CA ASP A 68 4.63 2.95 -19.26
C ASP A 68 5.18 1.85 -18.32
N ALA A 69 5.23 0.61 -18.79
CA ALA A 69 5.81 -0.49 -18.04
C ALA A 69 7.32 -0.29 -17.82
N ARG A 70 8.08 0.18 -18.82
CA ARG A 70 9.50 0.53 -18.65
C ARG A 70 9.70 1.65 -17.63
N ASN A 71 8.91 2.70 -17.70
CA ASN A 71 8.94 3.80 -16.73
C ASN A 71 8.65 3.32 -15.31
N LEU A 72 7.71 2.38 -15.15
CA LEU A 72 7.43 1.76 -13.85
C LEU A 72 8.66 0.99 -13.33
N LEU A 73 9.27 0.15 -14.17
CA LEU A 73 10.46 -0.63 -13.82
C LEU A 73 11.69 0.22 -13.47
N GLN A 74 11.82 1.43 -14.04
CA GLN A 74 12.91 2.36 -13.76
C GLN A 74 12.71 3.18 -12.48
N THR A 75 11.55 3.07 -11.82
CA THR A 75 11.27 3.80 -10.58
C THR A 75 12.25 3.40 -9.47
N LYS A 76 12.70 4.36 -8.65
CA LYS A 76 13.73 4.14 -7.61
C LYS A 76 13.46 2.95 -6.68
N GLY A 77 12.18 2.67 -6.39
CA GLY A 77 11.75 1.55 -5.54
C GLY A 77 11.88 0.15 -6.15
N MET A 78 12.08 0.03 -7.47
CA MET A 78 12.12 -1.24 -8.19
C MET A 78 13.51 -1.90 -8.22
N ARG A 79 14.58 -1.14 -7.91
CA ARG A 79 15.96 -1.59 -8.14
C ARG A 79 16.26 -2.97 -7.54
N PHE A 80 15.82 -3.18 -6.30
CA PHE A 80 16.10 -4.42 -5.57
C PHE A 80 15.38 -5.64 -6.15
N GLY A 81 14.10 -5.52 -6.50
CA GLY A 81 13.33 -6.57 -7.14
C GLY A 81 13.84 -6.90 -8.53
N VAL A 82 14.19 -5.89 -9.31
CA VAL A 82 14.79 -6.08 -10.64
C VAL A 82 16.11 -6.84 -10.54
N THR A 83 17.01 -6.44 -9.63
CA THR A 83 18.28 -7.15 -9.45
C THR A 83 18.08 -8.59 -8.98
N SER A 84 17.15 -8.83 -8.05
CA SER A 84 16.85 -10.17 -7.54
C SER A 84 16.33 -11.10 -8.66
N TYR A 85 15.39 -10.59 -9.47
CA TYR A 85 14.84 -11.32 -10.61
C TYR A 85 15.90 -11.64 -11.66
N LEU A 86 16.73 -10.65 -12.04
CA LEU A 86 17.76 -10.84 -13.05
C LEU A 86 18.87 -11.79 -12.60
N PHE A 87 19.28 -11.76 -11.33
CA PHE A 87 20.23 -12.74 -10.80
C PHE A 87 19.67 -14.14 -10.87
N ALA A 88 18.44 -14.35 -10.37
CA ALA A 88 17.80 -15.66 -10.38
C ALA A 88 17.63 -16.21 -11.80
N LEU A 89 17.17 -15.38 -12.74
CA LEU A 89 17.02 -15.75 -14.15
C LEU A 89 18.37 -16.10 -14.80
N THR A 90 19.40 -15.29 -14.55
CA THR A 90 20.74 -15.52 -15.11
C THR A 90 21.33 -16.81 -14.57
N GLY A 91 21.16 -17.10 -13.28
CA GLY A 91 21.61 -18.36 -12.67
C GLY A 91 21.00 -19.58 -13.32
N VAL A 92 19.68 -19.59 -13.55
CA VAL A 92 19.00 -20.68 -14.27
C VAL A 92 19.49 -20.79 -15.72
N LEU A 93 19.64 -19.66 -16.41
CA LEU A 93 20.13 -19.67 -17.80
C LEU A 93 21.56 -20.20 -17.91
N ILE A 94 22.43 -19.94 -16.94
CA ILE A 94 23.77 -20.53 -16.90
C ILE A 94 23.68 -22.06 -16.84
N LEU A 95 22.81 -22.62 -15.98
CA LEU A 95 22.58 -24.08 -15.92
C LEU A 95 22.02 -24.62 -17.24
N VAL A 96 21.06 -23.93 -17.85
CA VAL A 96 20.48 -24.31 -19.15
C VAL A 96 21.57 -24.36 -20.23
N PHE A 97 22.40 -23.33 -20.34
CA PHE A 97 23.42 -23.28 -21.39
C PHE A 97 24.55 -24.27 -21.13
N GLU A 98 24.95 -24.50 -19.88
CA GLU A 98 25.88 -25.59 -19.54
C GLU A 98 25.33 -26.97 -19.93
N PHE A 99 24.05 -27.20 -19.66
CA PHE A 99 23.36 -28.42 -20.09
C PHE A 99 23.36 -28.58 -21.61
N LEU A 100 23.00 -27.52 -22.37
CA LEU A 100 23.00 -27.56 -23.82
C LEU A 100 24.40 -27.83 -24.38
N MET A 101 25.43 -27.20 -23.81
CA MET A 101 26.83 -27.41 -24.21
C MET A 101 27.27 -28.86 -24.01
N THR A 102 26.89 -29.47 -22.88
CA THR A 102 27.20 -30.88 -22.58
C THR A 102 26.39 -31.83 -23.48
N LYS A 103 25.10 -31.59 -23.67
CA LYS A 103 24.20 -32.43 -24.49
C LYS A 103 24.57 -32.45 -25.98
N TYR A 104 25.05 -31.34 -26.51
CA TYR A 104 25.51 -31.25 -27.90
C TYR A 104 27.00 -31.57 -28.08
N ASN A 105 27.66 -32.15 -27.06
CA ASN A 105 29.07 -32.54 -27.06
C ASN A 105 30.07 -31.39 -27.35
N PHE A 106 29.71 -30.15 -26.97
CA PHE A 106 30.62 -29.00 -27.03
C PHE A 106 31.52 -28.89 -25.78
N SER A 107 31.17 -29.58 -24.70
CA SER A 107 31.94 -29.69 -23.46
C SER A 107 32.06 -31.16 -23.04
N GLU A 108 33.20 -31.55 -22.49
CA GLU A 108 33.46 -32.90 -21.96
C GLU A 108 32.75 -33.17 -20.62
N GLY A 109 32.24 -32.13 -19.97
CA GLY A 109 31.61 -32.18 -18.65
C GLY A 109 31.16 -30.80 -18.17
N PHE A 110 30.66 -30.73 -16.94
CA PHE A 110 30.19 -29.49 -16.35
C PHE A 110 31.33 -28.70 -15.70
N HIS A 111 31.43 -27.40 -15.99
CA HIS A 111 32.45 -26.57 -15.37
C HIS A 111 32.09 -26.26 -13.91
N ALA A 112 32.96 -26.60 -12.97
CA ALA A 112 32.79 -26.29 -11.54
C ALA A 112 32.46 -24.81 -11.27
N PRO A 113 33.18 -23.84 -11.87
CA PRO A 113 32.91 -22.42 -11.63
C PRO A 113 31.54 -21.93 -12.11
N SER A 114 31.01 -22.49 -13.20
CA SER A 114 29.70 -22.10 -13.74
C SER A 114 28.56 -22.61 -12.88
N ILE A 115 28.65 -23.84 -12.38
CA ILE A 115 27.69 -24.39 -11.42
C ILE A 115 27.69 -23.58 -10.11
N ILE A 116 28.86 -23.24 -9.55
CA ILE A 116 28.94 -22.45 -8.30
C ILE A 116 28.26 -21.08 -8.48
N ILE A 117 28.59 -20.36 -9.55
CA ILE A 117 28.01 -19.03 -9.80
C ILE A 117 26.50 -19.14 -10.04
N ALA A 118 26.06 -20.15 -10.79
CA ALA A 118 24.64 -20.39 -11.03
C ALA A 118 23.88 -20.66 -9.72
N LEU A 119 24.40 -21.52 -8.86
CA LEU A 119 23.81 -21.83 -7.56
C LEU A 119 23.75 -20.59 -6.67
N LEU A 120 24.82 -19.79 -6.58
CA LEU A 120 24.80 -18.53 -5.83
C LEU A 120 23.75 -17.55 -6.35
N PHE A 121 23.62 -17.43 -7.67
CA PHE A 121 22.65 -16.57 -8.33
C PHE A 121 21.20 -17.03 -8.13
N ILE A 122 20.96 -18.31 -7.81
CA ILE A 122 19.63 -18.84 -7.48
C ILE A 122 19.36 -18.76 -5.97
N SER A 123 20.31 -19.19 -5.14
CA SER A 123 20.13 -19.30 -3.68
C SER A 123 20.01 -17.94 -2.98
N ILE A 124 20.81 -16.93 -3.37
CA ILE A 124 20.74 -15.59 -2.75
C ILE A 124 19.36 -14.95 -2.96
N PRO A 125 18.82 -14.85 -4.19
CA PRO A 125 17.45 -14.39 -4.42
C PRO A 125 16.38 -15.22 -3.69
N ALA A 126 16.56 -16.55 -3.56
CA ALA A 126 15.61 -17.41 -2.85
C ALA A 126 15.52 -17.09 -1.34
N ILE A 127 16.66 -16.79 -0.70
CA ILE A 127 16.70 -16.36 0.71
C ILE A 127 16.04 -14.98 0.86
N ILE A 128 16.35 -14.04 -0.04
CA ILE A 128 15.74 -12.70 -0.08
C ILE A 128 14.21 -12.79 -0.28
N SER A 129 13.77 -13.73 -1.13
CA SER A 129 12.36 -14.04 -1.39
C SER A 129 11.63 -14.48 -0.13
N SER A 130 12.27 -15.31 0.69
CA SER A 130 11.71 -15.79 1.95
C SER A 130 11.57 -14.65 2.97
N GLY A 131 12.59 -13.82 3.10
CA GLY A 131 12.57 -12.63 3.97
C GLY A 131 11.51 -11.60 3.59
N SER A 132 11.42 -11.26 2.30
CA SER A 132 10.40 -10.31 1.80
C SER A 132 8.98 -10.85 1.93
N SER A 133 8.77 -12.14 1.68
CA SER A 133 7.48 -12.83 1.86
C SER A 133 7.06 -12.93 3.32
N LEU A 134 7.99 -13.18 4.24
CA LEU A 134 7.72 -13.20 5.68
C LEU A 134 7.28 -11.81 6.16
N GLY A 135 8.04 -10.77 5.80
CA GLY A 135 7.71 -9.41 6.21
C GLY A 135 6.36 -8.93 5.64
N ALA A 136 6.01 -9.28 4.40
CA ALA A 136 4.70 -8.96 3.83
C ALA A 136 3.52 -9.69 4.52
N GLN A 137 3.76 -10.85 5.11
CA GLN A 137 2.74 -11.62 5.82
C GLN A 137 2.57 -11.21 7.28
N VAL A 138 3.63 -10.72 7.92
CA VAL A 138 3.66 -10.35 9.34
C VAL A 138 3.41 -8.85 9.55
N ILE A 139 4.01 -8.00 8.72
CA ILE A 139 3.92 -6.55 8.84
C ILE A 139 2.66 -6.08 8.11
N LYS A 140 1.67 -5.58 8.86
CA LYS A 140 0.48 -4.98 8.26
C LYS A 140 0.87 -3.75 7.42
N PRO A 141 0.28 -3.54 6.24
CA PRO A 141 0.53 -2.32 5.46
C PRO A 141 0.11 -1.08 6.26
N VAL A 142 0.92 -0.04 6.17
CA VAL A 142 0.61 1.29 6.73
C VAL A 142 -0.68 1.77 6.06
N GLY A 143 -1.67 2.16 6.86
CA GLY A 143 -3.02 2.56 6.40
C GLY A 143 -4.17 1.66 6.90
N ALA A 144 -3.90 0.45 7.39
CA ALA A 144 -4.97 -0.43 7.92
C ALA A 144 -5.19 -0.34 9.45
N GLY A 145 -4.31 0.37 10.17
CA GLY A 145 -4.34 0.47 11.63
C GLY A 145 -4.09 1.89 12.12
N LYS A 146 -5.18 2.57 12.51
CA LYS A 146 -5.27 3.97 12.97
C LYS A 146 -4.36 4.40 14.13
N ALA A 147 -3.59 3.48 14.73
CA ALA A 147 -2.84 3.71 15.98
C ALA A 147 -1.30 3.76 15.84
N THR A 148 -0.72 3.60 14.63
CA THR A 148 0.76 3.51 14.47
C THR A 148 1.35 4.44 13.40
N LEU A 149 0.68 5.56 13.12
CA LEU A 149 1.02 6.54 12.07
C LEU A 149 2.27 7.42 12.36
N GLN A 150 3.15 7.05 13.30
CA GLN A 150 4.25 7.93 13.74
C GLN A 150 5.68 7.39 13.57
N ASN A 151 5.94 6.19 13.02
CA ASN A 151 7.31 5.67 12.96
C ASN A 151 7.63 4.67 11.81
N SER A 152 7.10 4.87 10.61
CA SER A 152 7.01 3.77 9.63
C SER A 152 8.22 3.51 8.72
N ASN A 153 9.08 4.46 8.35
CA ASN A 153 9.98 4.20 7.21
C ASN A 153 11.30 3.47 7.53
N VAL A 154 12.00 3.82 8.62
CA VAL A 154 13.28 3.16 8.95
C VAL A 154 13.04 1.81 9.63
N TRP A 155 12.03 1.77 10.51
CA TRP A 155 11.71 0.58 11.26
C TRP A 155 11.16 -0.54 10.37
N GLN A 156 10.47 -0.21 9.27
CA GLN A 156 9.93 -1.22 8.36
C GLN A 156 11.04 -1.97 7.60
N ASN A 157 11.95 -1.26 6.93
CA ASN A 157 13.08 -1.91 6.24
C ASN A 157 13.99 -2.68 7.22
N TYR A 158 14.22 -2.11 8.41
CA TYR A 158 14.93 -2.81 9.49
C TYR A 158 14.19 -4.07 9.96
N SER A 159 12.86 -4.01 10.08
CA SER A 159 12.02 -5.14 10.46
C SER A 159 12.08 -6.28 9.43
N TYR A 160 12.10 -5.99 8.12
CA TYR A 160 12.29 -7.03 7.10
C TYR A 160 13.63 -7.77 7.28
N VAL A 161 14.72 -7.03 7.52
CA VAL A 161 16.07 -7.62 7.72
C VAL A 161 16.12 -8.43 9.01
N VAL A 162 15.63 -7.87 10.12
CA VAL A 162 15.60 -8.56 11.42
C VAL A 162 14.74 -9.81 11.37
N LEU A 163 13.56 -9.76 10.74
CA LEU A 163 12.70 -10.94 10.56
C LEU A 163 13.39 -12.03 9.76
N THR A 164 14.11 -11.66 8.69
CA THR A 164 14.85 -12.62 7.86
C THR A 164 15.97 -13.29 8.66
N LEU A 165 16.75 -12.50 9.41
CA LEU A 165 17.83 -13.03 10.26
C LEU A 165 17.28 -13.96 11.35
N SER A 166 16.22 -13.55 12.04
CA SER A 166 15.54 -14.38 13.04
C SER A 166 15.00 -15.69 12.44
N TRP A 167 14.47 -15.64 11.22
CA TRP A 167 14.01 -16.84 10.50
C TRP A 167 15.15 -17.79 10.15
N MET A 168 16.28 -17.27 9.67
CA MET A 168 17.45 -18.10 9.36
C MET A 168 18.08 -18.70 10.62
N ILE A 169 18.07 -17.98 11.75
CA ILE A 169 18.47 -18.53 13.05
C ILE A 169 17.54 -19.68 13.45
N PHE A 170 16.23 -19.52 13.26
CA PHE A 170 15.25 -20.58 13.52
C PHE A 170 15.51 -21.83 12.66
N VAL A 171 15.83 -21.67 11.36
CA VAL A 171 16.26 -22.78 10.50
C VAL A 171 17.51 -23.47 11.05
N GLY A 172 18.49 -22.71 11.53
CA GLY A 172 19.68 -23.26 12.17
C GLY A 172 19.37 -24.08 13.44
N ILE A 173 18.43 -23.62 14.25
CA ILE A 173 17.94 -24.36 15.44
C ILE A 173 17.30 -25.68 15.00
N VAL A 174 16.46 -25.67 13.96
CA VAL A 174 15.85 -26.89 13.41
C VAL A 174 16.93 -27.87 12.93
N ALA A 175 17.97 -27.39 12.24
CA ALA A 175 19.08 -28.24 11.78
C ALA A 175 19.79 -28.94 12.95
N VAL A 176 20.07 -28.22 14.04
CA VAL A 176 20.71 -28.77 15.25
C VAL A 176 19.83 -29.83 15.91
N ILE A 177 18.52 -29.58 16.00
CA ILE A 177 17.56 -30.54 16.58
C ILE A 177 17.52 -31.83 15.73
N LEU A 178 17.37 -31.72 14.41
CA LEU A 178 17.29 -32.88 13.52
C LEU A 178 18.59 -33.71 13.52
N THR A 179 19.74 -33.03 13.57
CA THR A 179 21.05 -33.70 13.68
C THR A 179 21.18 -34.43 15.01
N SER A 180 20.67 -33.86 16.10
CA SER A 180 20.65 -34.50 17.43
C SER A 180 19.73 -35.72 17.50
N MET A 181 18.75 -35.82 16.60
CA MET A 181 17.85 -36.97 16.47
C MET A 181 18.39 -38.08 15.56
N ASN A 182 19.67 -38.02 15.15
CA ASN A 182 20.31 -38.98 14.23
C ASN A 182 19.58 -39.14 12.88
N ILE A 183 18.95 -38.07 12.38
CA ILE A 183 18.34 -38.06 11.04
C ILE A 183 19.45 -37.98 9.97
N PRO A 184 19.37 -38.76 8.88
CA PRO A 184 20.36 -38.70 7.79
C PRO A 184 20.58 -37.29 7.25
N SER A 185 21.84 -36.94 6.96
CA SER A 185 22.25 -35.57 6.56
C SER A 185 21.52 -35.05 5.31
N PHE A 186 21.21 -35.93 4.35
CA PHE A 186 20.47 -35.57 3.15
C PHE A 186 19.04 -35.07 3.47
N ARG A 187 18.35 -35.75 4.41
CA ARG A 187 17.00 -35.38 4.86
C ARG A 187 17.01 -34.13 5.74
N VAL A 188 18.06 -33.94 6.55
CA VAL A 188 18.25 -32.70 7.31
C VAL A 188 18.33 -31.50 6.35
N PHE A 189 19.06 -31.63 5.24
CA PHE A 189 19.13 -30.58 4.22
C PHE A 189 17.76 -30.29 3.60
N SER A 190 17.02 -31.31 3.14
CA SER A 190 15.68 -31.16 2.55
C SER A 190 14.73 -30.41 3.48
N ILE A 191 14.66 -30.81 4.76
CA ILE A 191 13.77 -30.20 5.75
C ILE A 191 14.19 -28.75 6.04
N CYS A 192 15.49 -28.50 6.25
CA CYS A 192 15.98 -27.15 6.56
C CYS A 192 15.78 -26.19 5.38
N ALA A 193 16.05 -26.66 4.16
CA ALA A 193 15.80 -25.89 2.94
C ALA A 193 14.30 -25.61 2.75
N PHE A 194 13.43 -26.60 2.99
CA PHE A 194 11.98 -26.39 2.98
C PHE A 194 11.55 -25.34 4.01
N VAL A 195 12.00 -25.43 5.27
CA VAL A 195 11.66 -24.46 6.32
C VAL A 195 12.18 -23.06 5.95
N ALA A 196 13.39 -22.95 5.41
CA ALA A 196 13.97 -21.69 4.96
C ALA A 196 13.10 -21.02 3.88
N PHE A 197 12.62 -21.78 2.90
CA PHE A 197 11.82 -21.26 1.77
C PHE A 197 10.30 -21.25 2.02
N SER A 198 9.84 -21.82 3.13
CA SER A 198 8.42 -21.94 3.44
C SER A 198 7.66 -20.60 3.46
N PRO A 199 8.20 -19.44 3.91
CA PRO A 199 7.44 -18.20 3.89
C PRO A 199 7.03 -17.76 2.47
N ALA A 200 7.89 -17.97 1.47
CA ALA A 200 7.60 -17.66 0.07
C ALA A 200 6.52 -18.60 -0.50
N VAL A 201 6.65 -19.89 -0.22
CA VAL A 201 5.69 -20.93 -0.63
C VAL A 201 4.30 -20.68 -0.01
N LEU A 202 4.24 -20.30 1.27
CA LEU A 202 2.99 -19.95 1.95
C LEU A 202 2.37 -18.67 1.38
N ALA A 203 3.18 -17.63 1.12
CA ALA A 203 2.69 -16.40 0.49
C ALA A 203 2.05 -16.68 -0.87
N TYR A 204 2.70 -17.54 -1.65
CA TYR A 204 2.22 -17.98 -2.96
C TYR A 204 0.86 -18.69 -2.86
N GLY A 205 0.75 -19.71 -1.99
CA GLY A 205 -0.49 -20.46 -1.79
C GLY A 205 -1.64 -19.56 -1.31
N ARG A 206 -1.36 -18.57 -0.47
CA ARG A 206 -2.35 -17.58 0.01
C ARG A 206 -2.85 -16.65 -1.09
N VAL A 207 -1.94 -16.08 -1.88
CA VAL A 207 -2.31 -15.19 -3.00
C VAL A 207 -3.20 -15.94 -3.98
N LEU A 208 -2.78 -17.13 -4.44
CA LEU A 208 -3.55 -17.94 -5.38
C LEU A 208 -4.88 -18.43 -4.81
N GLY A 209 -4.88 -18.97 -3.59
CA GLY A 209 -6.10 -19.51 -2.99
C GLY A 209 -7.18 -18.45 -2.84
N SER A 210 -6.80 -17.20 -2.55
CA SER A 210 -7.73 -16.08 -2.41
C SER A 210 -8.24 -15.53 -3.75
N SER A 211 -7.46 -15.61 -4.83
CA SER A 211 -7.82 -15.07 -6.16
C SER A 211 -8.34 -16.10 -7.16
N TRP A 212 -8.27 -17.40 -6.85
CA TRP A 212 -8.57 -18.50 -7.78
C TRP A 212 -9.93 -18.39 -8.47
N GLN A 213 -10.99 -18.07 -7.71
CA GLN A 213 -12.36 -18.03 -8.24
C GLN A 213 -12.52 -16.95 -9.32
N ALA A 214 -12.04 -15.74 -9.03
CA ALA A 214 -12.05 -14.64 -9.98
C ALA A 214 -11.17 -14.90 -11.21
N LEU A 215 -10.00 -15.54 -11.04
CA LEU A 215 -9.13 -15.94 -12.15
C LEU A 215 -9.82 -16.95 -13.06
N LYS A 216 -10.41 -18.01 -12.48
CA LYS A 216 -11.12 -19.04 -13.23
C LYS A 216 -12.28 -18.44 -14.04
N GLN A 217 -13.06 -17.56 -13.41
CA GLN A 217 -14.20 -16.91 -14.08
C GLN A 217 -13.71 -15.97 -15.22
N SER A 218 -12.63 -15.23 -14.97
CA SER A 218 -12.00 -14.39 -15.99
C SER A 218 -11.50 -15.21 -17.18
N SER A 219 -10.71 -16.26 -16.91
CA SER A 219 -10.14 -17.11 -17.96
C SER A 219 -11.22 -17.85 -18.74
N MET A 220 -12.30 -18.28 -18.09
CA MET A 220 -13.42 -18.95 -18.74
C MET A 220 -14.15 -18.03 -19.74
N LYS A 221 -14.39 -16.77 -19.36
CA LYS A 221 -15.01 -15.77 -20.26
C LYS A 221 -14.11 -15.39 -21.44
N ILE A 222 -12.81 -15.24 -21.20
CA ILE A 222 -11.85 -14.96 -22.28
C ILE A 222 -11.76 -16.17 -23.23
N ALA A 223 -11.77 -17.39 -22.69
CA ALA A 223 -11.71 -18.63 -23.46
C ALA A 223 -12.95 -18.85 -24.34
N SER A 224 -14.13 -18.34 -23.94
CA SER A 224 -15.36 -18.36 -24.74
C SER A 224 -15.47 -17.21 -25.76
N GLY A 225 -14.49 -16.31 -25.82
CA GLY A 225 -14.50 -15.16 -26.73
C GLY A 225 -15.31 -13.97 -26.23
N GLU A 226 -15.79 -14.02 -24.99
CA GLU A 226 -16.51 -12.93 -24.34
C GLU A 226 -15.55 -11.94 -23.67
N ALA A 227 -16.02 -10.70 -23.50
CA ALA A 227 -15.31 -9.74 -22.65
C ALA A 227 -15.39 -10.23 -21.20
N SER A 228 -14.25 -10.28 -20.51
CA SER A 228 -14.26 -10.61 -19.08
C SER A 228 -14.52 -9.34 -18.26
N PRO A 229 -15.03 -9.47 -17.03
CA PRO A 229 -15.19 -8.34 -16.10
C PRO A 229 -13.89 -7.52 -15.90
N PHE A 230 -12.74 -8.14 -16.16
CA PHE A 230 -11.42 -7.50 -16.06
C PHE A 230 -10.88 -7.04 -17.43
N HIS A 231 -11.41 -7.53 -18.54
CA HIS A 231 -11.02 -7.15 -19.90
C HIS A 231 -12.23 -6.80 -20.76
N ASN A 232 -12.50 -5.51 -20.95
CA ASN A 232 -13.66 -5.01 -21.70
C ASN A 232 -13.55 -5.13 -23.23
N HIS A 233 -12.41 -5.61 -23.75
CA HIS A 233 -12.23 -5.86 -25.18
C HIS A 233 -12.46 -7.33 -25.51
N LYS A 234 -12.97 -7.60 -26.71
CA LYS A 234 -13.05 -8.97 -27.23
C LYS A 234 -11.64 -9.54 -27.41
N PRO A 235 -11.34 -10.72 -26.88
CA PRO A 235 -9.99 -11.30 -26.94
C PRO A 235 -9.65 -11.76 -28.36
N SER A 236 -8.41 -11.53 -28.78
CA SER A 236 -7.87 -12.07 -30.04
C SER A 236 -7.78 -13.61 -30.01
N PRO A 237 -7.75 -14.29 -31.17
CA PRO A 237 -7.66 -15.76 -31.21
C PRO A 237 -6.47 -16.33 -30.43
N LYS A 238 -5.32 -15.63 -30.47
CA LYS A 238 -4.14 -16.01 -29.67
C LYS A 238 -4.39 -15.90 -28.17
N GLN A 239 -5.10 -14.87 -27.72
CA GLN A 239 -5.45 -14.69 -26.31
C GLN A 239 -6.47 -15.75 -25.85
N GLN A 240 -7.41 -16.14 -26.72
CA GLN A 240 -8.37 -17.20 -26.42
C GLN A 240 -7.67 -18.54 -26.21
N ALA A 241 -6.74 -18.92 -27.10
CA ALA A 241 -5.96 -20.15 -26.96
C ALA A 241 -5.14 -20.19 -25.66
N ILE A 242 -4.48 -19.07 -25.31
CA ILE A 242 -3.73 -18.97 -24.04
C ILE A 242 -4.69 -19.06 -22.85
N ALA A 243 -5.84 -18.38 -22.90
CA ALA A 243 -6.83 -18.40 -21.83
C ALA A 243 -7.45 -19.79 -21.63
N GLN A 244 -7.61 -20.59 -22.69
CA GLN A 244 -8.06 -21.97 -22.61
C GLN A 244 -7.06 -22.85 -21.83
N ILE A 245 -5.76 -22.71 -22.12
CA ILE A 245 -4.70 -23.43 -21.39
C ILE A 245 -4.71 -23.02 -19.91
N VAL A 246 -4.79 -21.72 -19.63
CA VAL A 246 -4.85 -21.20 -18.25
C VAL A 246 -6.11 -21.70 -17.53
N ASN A 247 -7.27 -21.68 -18.18
CA ASN A 247 -8.54 -22.13 -17.60
C ASN A 247 -8.52 -23.63 -17.28
N LEU A 248 -7.92 -24.44 -18.16
CA LEU A 248 -7.72 -25.87 -17.92
C LEU A 248 -6.85 -26.08 -16.67
N ASN A 249 -5.69 -25.43 -16.61
CA ASN A 249 -4.78 -25.55 -15.46
C ASN A 249 -5.43 -25.08 -14.15
N LEU A 250 -6.14 -23.95 -14.16
CA LEU A 250 -6.89 -23.45 -13.00
C LEU A 250 -7.99 -24.42 -12.57
N SER A 251 -8.66 -25.09 -13.51
CA SER A 251 -9.71 -26.06 -13.22
C SER A 251 -9.15 -27.34 -12.59
N VAL A 252 -7.96 -27.78 -13.02
CA VAL A 252 -7.29 -28.99 -12.51
C VAL A 252 -6.62 -28.76 -11.15
N MET A 253 -6.18 -27.53 -10.87
CA MET A 253 -5.40 -27.18 -9.68
C MET A 253 -5.98 -27.65 -8.32
N PRO A 254 -7.29 -27.48 -8.01
CA PRO A 254 -7.85 -27.99 -6.76
C PRO A 254 -7.79 -29.52 -6.63
N PHE A 255 -7.91 -30.24 -7.74
CA PHE A 255 -7.85 -31.71 -7.74
C PHE A 255 -6.43 -32.20 -7.45
N ILE A 256 -5.42 -31.59 -8.06
CA ILE A 256 -4.00 -31.89 -7.78
C ILE A 256 -3.70 -31.61 -6.31
N ALA A 257 -4.14 -30.45 -5.80
CA ALA A 257 -3.86 -30.09 -4.41
C ALA A 257 -4.56 -31.00 -3.39
N PHE A 258 -5.79 -31.46 -3.71
CA PHE A 258 -6.48 -32.47 -2.90
C PHE A 258 -5.77 -33.84 -2.97
N ASN A 259 -5.35 -34.28 -4.16
CA ASN A 259 -4.56 -35.50 -4.33
C ASN A 259 -3.31 -35.48 -3.46
N THR A 260 -2.59 -34.36 -3.41
CA THR A 260 -1.39 -34.22 -2.56
C THR A 260 -1.70 -34.35 -1.07
N ILE A 261 -2.79 -33.73 -0.58
CA ILE A 261 -3.19 -33.87 0.83
C ILE A 261 -3.52 -35.33 1.15
N VAL A 262 -4.31 -35.99 0.31
CA VAL A 262 -4.69 -37.40 0.51
C VAL A 262 -3.45 -38.29 0.43
N SER A 263 -2.52 -38.02 -0.48
CA SER A 263 -1.28 -38.78 -0.63
C SER A 263 -0.38 -38.63 0.60
N ILE A 264 -0.26 -37.43 1.17
CA ILE A 264 0.48 -37.20 2.44
C ILE A 264 -0.18 -37.95 3.60
N LEU A 265 -1.52 -37.91 3.71
CA LEU A 265 -2.24 -38.64 4.74
C LEU A 265 -2.07 -40.15 4.60
N ALA A 266 -2.14 -40.68 3.38
CA ALA A 266 -1.96 -42.11 3.12
C ALA A 266 -0.55 -42.59 3.48
N LEU A 267 0.49 -41.84 3.07
CA LEU A 267 1.88 -42.13 3.47
C LEU A 267 2.11 -42.02 4.98
N SER A 268 1.39 -41.12 5.66
CA SER A 268 1.47 -40.98 7.12
C SER A 268 0.84 -42.17 7.87
N ILE A 269 -0.11 -42.87 7.24
CA ILE A 269 -0.78 -44.04 7.82
C ILE A 269 0.04 -45.31 7.58
N ASN A 270 0.48 -45.53 6.33
CA ASN A 270 1.34 -46.66 5.98
C ASN A 270 2.26 -46.30 4.78
N PRO A 271 3.59 -46.21 4.99
CA PRO A 271 4.53 -45.87 3.93
C PRO A 271 4.71 -46.99 2.88
N GLU A 272 4.41 -48.25 3.19
CA GLU A 272 4.61 -49.41 2.29
C GLU A 272 3.35 -49.77 1.49
N MET A 273 2.26 -49.00 1.62
CA MET A 273 0.96 -49.32 1.00
C MET A 273 0.99 -49.27 -0.54
N PHE A 274 1.95 -48.56 -1.14
CA PHE A 274 1.98 -48.27 -2.58
C PHE A 274 3.21 -48.86 -3.27
N THR A 275 3.26 -50.18 -3.37
CA THR A 275 4.24 -50.90 -4.20
C THR A 275 3.66 -51.18 -5.57
N HIS A 276 4.41 -50.85 -6.62
CA HIS A 276 4.03 -51.15 -8.00
C HIS A 276 3.94 -52.65 -8.30
N SER A 277 3.11 -53.01 -9.28
CA SER A 277 3.02 -54.38 -9.77
C SER A 277 4.30 -54.80 -10.51
N ASP A 278 4.58 -56.11 -10.52
CA ASP A 278 5.75 -56.67 -11.24
C ASP A 278 5.79 -56.24 -12.71
N ARG A 279 4.62 -56.02 -13.32
CA ARG A 279 4.49 -55.51 -14.70
C ARG A 279 5.10 -54.13 -14.90
N VAL A 280 4.97 -53.23 -13.92
CA VAL A 280 5.56 -51.88 -13.98
C VAL A 280 7.06 -51.95 -13.74
N LEU A 281 7.49 -52.80 -12.80
CA LEU A 281 8.91 -53.01 -12.48
C LEU A 281 9.69 -53.65 -13.64
N ASP A 282 9.04 -54.47 -14.46
CA ASP A 282 9.62 -55.10 -15.65
C ASP A 282 9.70 -54.16 -16.88
N LEU A 283 9.18 -52.92 -16.79
CA LEU A 283 9.27 -51.95 -17.89
C LEU A 283 10.70 -51.38 -17.99
N PRO A 284 11.36 -51.47 -19.17
CA PRO A 284 12.72 -50.96 -19.33
C PRO A 284 12.81 -49.43 -19.21
N GLU A 285 11.68 -48.73 -19.34
CA GLU A 285 11.62 -47.27 -19.25
C GLU A 285 11.30 -46.75 -17.84
N TYR A 286 10.78 -47.60 -16.94
CA TYR A 286 10.42 -47.19 -15.59
C TYR A 286 11.64 -47.36 -14.66
N ARG A 287 11.95 -46.31 -13.90
CA ARG A 287 12.94 -46.36 -12.82
C ARG A 287 12.20 -46.27 -11.50
N VAL A 288 12.50 -47.19 -10.60
CA VAL A 288 11.93 -47.22 -9.24
C VAL A 288 12.22 -45.88 -8.56
N GLN A 289 11.15 -45.24 -8.12
CA GLN A 289 11.17 -43.98 -7.38
C GLN A 289 11.18 -44.25 -5.86
N SER A 290 11.67 -43.29 -5.08
CA SER A 290 11.77 -43.41 -3.62
C SER A 290 10.42 -43.23 -2.91
N SER A 291 9.48 -42.53 -3.55
CA SER A 291 8.14 -42.27 -3.02
C SER A 291 7.11 -42.08 -4.13
N ILE A 292 5.85 -42.48 -3.90
CA ILE A 292 4.74 -42.16 -4.80
C ILE A 292 4.50 -40.65 -4.99
N MET A 293 5.10 -39.78 -4.16
CA MET A 293 5.06 -38.34 -4.44
C MET A 293 5.80 -38.03 -5.73
N GLU A 294 6.92 -38.72 -6.02
CA GLU A 294 7.72 -38.58 -7.24
C GLU A 294 6.95 -38.88 -8.53
N GLU A 295 5.91 -39.69 -8.41
CA GLU A 295 5.05 -40.09 -9.52
C GLU A 295 3.85 -39.16 -9.71
N GLY A 296 3.67 -38.16 -8.84
CA GLY A 296 2.51 -37.26 -8.84
C GLY A 296 1.43 -37.64 -7.82
N GLY A 297 1.80 -38.35 -6.75
CA GLY A 297 0.89 -38.82 -5.71
C GLY A 297 0.09 -40.04 -6.12
N ILE A 298 -0.99 -40.33 -5.39
CA ILE A 298 -1.85 -41.50 -5.63
C ILE A 298 -2.41 -41.51 -7.06
N LEU A 299 -2.82 -40.36 -7.60
CA LEU A 299 -3.27 -40.24 -8.98
C LEU A 299 -2.17 -40.62 -9.98
N GLY A 300 -0.94 -40.20 -9.73
CA GLY A 300 0.22 -40.52 -10.55
C GLY A 300 0.53 -42.02 -10.56
N PHE A 301 0.65 -42.60 -9.37
CA PHE A 301 0.82 -44.04 -9.15
C PHE A 301 -0.23 -44.87 -9.90
N ALA A 302 -1.51 -44.50 -9.77
CA ALA A 302 -2.61 -45.20 -10.44
C ALA A 302 -2.59 -45.05 -11.97
N LEU A 303 -2.15 -43.91 -12.50
CA LEU A 303 -2.02 -43.69 -13.93
C LEU A 303 -0.86 -44.49 -14.53
N ILE A 304 0.28 -44.60 -13.82
CA ILE A 304 1.41 -45.43 -14.25
C ILE A 304 1.00 -46.91 -14.33
N GLU A 305 0.31 -47.42 -13.30
CA GLU A 305 -0.27 -48.77 -13.33
C GLU A 305 -1.23 -48.95 -14.50
N LEU A 306 -2.11 -47.98 -14.78
CA LEU A 306 -3.04 -48.03 -15.90
C LEU A 306 -2.32 -48.07 -17.25
N PHE A 307 -1.26 -47.27 -17.42
CA PHE A 307 -0.51 -47.18 -18.68
C PHE A 307 0.38 -48.40 -18.92
N ALA A 308 0.73 -49.14 -17.88
CA ALA A 308 1.42 -50.42 -18.00
C ALA A 308 0.61 -51.48 -18.75
N PHE A 309 -0.73 -51.31 -18.86
CA PHE A 309 -1.58 -52.19 -19.69
C PHE A 309 -1.49 -51.91 -21.20
N ILE A 310 -0.81 -50.84 -21.62
CA ILE A 310 -0.65 -50.49 -23.04
C ILE A 310 0.60 -51.20 -23.60
N PRO A 311 0.45 -52.16 -24.53
CA PRO A 311 1.58 -52.96 -25.04
C PRO A 311 2.45 -52.22 -26.08
N ALA A 312 1.96 -51.10 -26.64
CA ALA A 312 2.69 -50.34 -27.66
C ALA A 312 3.61 -49.27 -27.03
N GLU A 313 4.92 -49.50 -27.08
CA GLU A 313 5.96 -48.59 -26.56
C GLU A 313 5.83 -47.16 -27.12
N GLY A 314 5.52 -47.03 -28.42
CA GLY A 314 5.35 -45.74 -29.10
C GLY A 314 4.16 -44.90 -28.62
N ILE A 315 3.23 -45.47 -27.84
CA ILE A 315 2.10 -44.75 -27.24
C ILE A 315 2.30 -44.64 -25.72
N ARG A 316 2.74 -45.71 -25.07
CA ARG A 316 2.95 -45.77 -23.62
C ARG A 316 4.00 -44.76 -23.15
N VAL A 317 5.18 -44.76 -23.76
CA VAL A 317 6.31 -43.93 -23.30
C VAL A 317 6.00 -42.44 -23.41
N PRO A 318 5.47 -41.91 -24.54
CA PRO A 318 5.07 -40.51 -24.61
C PRO A 318 3.96 -40.15 -23.62
N LEU A 319 3.06 -41.08 -23.29
CA LEU A 319 1.90 -40.81 -22.44
C LEU A 319 2.27 -40.79 -20.95
N VAL A 320 3.11 -41.71 -20.49
CA VAL A 320 3.72 -41.68 -19.13
C VAL A 320 4.56 -40.42 -18.96
N ASN A 321 5.42 -40.11 -19.94
CA ASN A 321 6.24 -38.90 -19.92
C ASN A 321 5.38 -37.64 -19.97
N MET A 322 4.31 -37.59 -20.76
CA MET A 322 3.37 -36.46 -20.79
C MET A 322 2.66 -36.27 -19.46
N VAL A 323 2.23 -37.33 -18.78
CA VAL A 323 1.54 -37.23 -17.49
C VAL A 323 2.49 -36.79 -16.37
N LEU A 324 3.68 -37.37 -16.30
CA LEU A 324 4.71 -36.96 -15.33
C LEU A 324 5.16 -35.52 -15.60
N LEU A 325 5.45 -35.17 -16.86
CA LEU A 325 5.77 -33.81 -17.27
C LEU A 325 4.60 -32.87 -16.96
N PHE A 326 3.34 -33.24 -17.20
CA PHE A 326 2.19 -32.39 -16.91
C PHE A 326 2.00 -32.17 -15.40
N LEU A 327 2.12 -33.20 -14.56
CA LEU A 327 1.94 -33.07 -13.10
C LEU A 327 3.06 -32.26 -12.44
N LEU A 328 4.30 -32.37 -12.93
CA LEU A 328 5.47 -31.64 -12.41
C LEU A 328 5.64 -30.24 -13.02
N LEU A 329 5.53 -30.13 -14.35
CA LEU A 329 5.68 -28.88 -15.08
C LEU A 329 4.49 -27.94 -14.82
N ASN A 330 3.31 -28.45 -14.44
CA ASN A 330 2.24 -27.60 -13.91
C ASN A 330 2.65 -26.84 -12.64
N VAL A 331 3.64 -27.30 -11.87
CA VAL A 331 4.14 -26.54 -10.72
C VAL A 331 5.27 -25.59 -11.15
N ALA A 332 6.20 -26.06 -12.00
CA ALA A 332 7.39 -25.29 -12.40
C ALA A 332 7.16 -24.27 -13.55
N LEU A 333 6.46 -24.64 -14.62
CA LEU A 333 6.17 -23.76 -15.76
C LEU A 333 5.05 -22.76 -15.45
N ILE A 334 4.16 -23.09 -14.51
CA ILE A 334 3.34 -22.06 -13.86
C ILE A 334 4.28 -21.07 -13.16
N GLY A 335 5.17 -21.50 -12.26
CA GLY A 335 6.11 -20.61 -11.54
C GLY A 335 6.82 -19.53 -12.40
N PHE A 336 7.33 -19.87 -13.59
CA PHE A 336 8.00 -18.92 -14.48
C PHE A 336 7.06 -17.87 -15.11
N LEU A 337 5.89 -18.28 -15.62
CA LEU A 337 4.88 -17.37 -16.18
C LEU A 337 4.13 -16.59 -15.07
N PHE A 338 4.18 -17.12 -13.86
CA PHE A 338 3.29 -16.73 -12.77
C PHE A 338 3.73 -15.48 -12.02
N VAL A 339 5.01 -15.11 -11.98
CA VAL A 339 5.44 -13.84 -11.34
C VAL A 339 4.68 -12.63 -11.92
N TYR A 340 4.43 -12.64 -13.24
CA TYR A 340 3.68 -11.58 -13.91
C TYR A 340 2.17 -11.68 -13.67
N GLU A 341 1.63 -12.89 -13.57
CA GLU A 341 0.22 -13.09 -13.28
C GLU A 341 -0.11 -12.74 -11.82
N VAL A 342 0.78 -13.04 -10.88
CA VAL A 342 0.72 -12.53 -9.49
C VAL A 342 0.74 -11.02 -9.45
N ALA A 343 1.63 -10.39 -10.23
CA ALA A 343 1.66 -8.94 -10.31
C ALA A 343 0.30 -8.40 -10.79
N ARG A 344 -0.33 -9.00 -11.82
CA ARG A 344 -1.68 -8.62 -12.24
C ARG A 344 -2.72 -8.81 -11.14
N ILE A 345 -2.70 -9.93 -10.42
CA ILE A 345 -3.63 -10.23 -9.33
C ILE A 345 -3.49 -9.22 -8.18
N LEU A 346 -2.27 -8.94 -7.74
CA LEU A 346 -1.99 -8.02 -6.64
C LEU A 346 -2.28 -6.56 -7.00
N PHE A 347 -2.11 -6.17 -8.27
CA PHE A 347 -2.51 -4.85 -8.74
C PHE A 347 -4.03 -4.71 -8.83
N LEU A 348 -4.72 -5.77 -9.28
CA LEU A 348 -6.16 -5.77 -9.43
C LEU A 348 -6.90 -5.82 -8.08
N ASP A 349 -6.20 -6.18 -6.99
CA ASP A 349 -6.71 -6.28 -5.61
C ASP A 349 -7.96 -7.17 -5.47
N VAL A 350 -8.03 -8.20 -6.34
CA VAL A 350 -9.12 -9.18 -6.41
C VAL A 350 -9.32 -9.93 -5.10
N GLN A 351 -8.30 -9.96 -4.23
CA GLN A 351 -8.32 -10.67 -2.97
C GLN A 351 -9.38 -10.10 -2.02
N ASP A 352 -9.61 -8.78 -2.02
CA ASP A 352 -10.66 -8.15 -1.20
C ASP A 352 -12.07 -8.50 -1.71
N VAL A 353 -12.20 -8.87 -2.99
CA VAL A 353 -13.48 -9.15 -3.65
C VAL A 353 -13.81 -10.64 -3.69
N SER A 354 -12.79 -11.50 -3.83
CA SER A 354 -12.93 -12.92 -4.15
C SER A 354 -12.56 -13.86 -2.99
N GLY A 355 -11.86 -13.42 -1.95
CA GLY A 355 -11.30 -14.34 -0.98
C GLY A 355 -10.98 -13.78 0.41
N LYS A 356 -10.60 -14.69 1.31
CA LYS A 356 -10.17 -14.35 2.69
C LYS A 356 -8.72 -14.81 2.86
N GLY A 357 -7.90 -13.96 3.49
CA GLY A 357 -6.53 -14.31 3.85
C GLY A 357 -5.47 -14.03 2.77
N GLY A 358 -5.80 -13.21 1.76
CA GLY A 358 -4.85 -12.64 0.82
C GLY A 358 -3.78 -11.75 1.48
N ILE A 359 -2.83 -11.28 0.68
CA ILE A 359 -1.75 -10.36 1.08
C ILE A 359 -2.03 -8.99 0.46
N LYS A 360 -2.39 -8.01 1.31
CA LYS A 360 -2.57 -6.62 0.91
C LYS A 360 -1.30 -5.82 1.15
N LEU A 361 -0.78 -5.19 0.08
CA LEU A 361 0.48 -4.43 0.13
C LEU A 361 0.28 -2.92 0.03
N ALA A 362 -0.80 -2.49 -0.63
CA ALA A 362 -1.17 -1.10 -0.85
C ALA A 362 -2.70 -0.98 -1.02
N ASP A 363 -3.25 0.22 -0.80
CA ASP A 363 -4.65 0.54 -1.16
C ASP A 363 -4.77 0.64 -2.70
N SER A 364 -5.78 -0.01 -3.27
CA SER A 364 -6.13 0.07 -4.69
C SER A 364 -6.25 1.50 -5.23
N ARG A 365 -6.81 2.43 -4.45
CA ARG A 365 -6.93 3.83 -4.87
C ARG A 365 -5.55 4.48 -5.06
N LEU A 366 -4.62 4.19 -4.14
CA LEU A 366 -3.24 4.66 -4.23
C LEU A 366 -2.45 3.94 -5.33
N LEU A 367 -2.71 2.65 -5.58
CA LEU A 367 -2.12 1.92 -6.71
C LEU A 367 -2.47 2.55 -8.06
N ARG A 368 -3.67 3.13 -8.19
CA ARG A 368 -4.02 3.88 -9.40
C ARG A 368 -3.31 5.24 -9.46
N ALA A 369 -3.24 5.97 -8.35
CA ALA A 369 -2.79 7.35 -8.32
C ALA A 369 -1.25 7.52 -8.27
N GLU A 370 -0.53 6.60 -7.62
CA GLU A 370 0.87 6.76 -7.25
C GLU A 370 1.79 5.68 -7.82
N ARG A 371 2.75 6.09 -8.65
CA ARG A 371 3.80 5.19 -9.20
C ARG A 371 4.70 4.59 -8.11
N SER A 372 4.91 5.28 -7.00
CA SER A 372 5.66 4.77 -5.85
C SER A 372 5.01 3.52 -5.24
N GLN A 373 3.68 3.51 -5.11
CA GLN A 373 2.94 2.36 -4.58
C GLN A 373 2.89 1.21 -5.60
N GLN A 374 2.72 1.53 -6.88
CA GLN A 374 2.84 0.56 -7.97
C GLN A 374 4.21 -0.14 -7.94
N ALA A 375 5.29 0.63 -7.81
CA ALA A 375 6.64 0.10 -7.69
C ALA A 375 6.81 -0.77 -6.44
N LYS A 376 6.19 -0.42 -5.31
CA LYS A 376 6.25 -1.23 -4.09
C LYS A 376 5.63 -2.62 -4.28
N VAL A 377 4.44 -2.69 -4.88
CA VAL A 377 3.75 -3.97 -5.16
C VAL A 377 4.52 -4.80 -6.17
N LEU A 378 4.98 -4.19 -7.27
CA LEU A 378 5.74 -4.91 -8.29
C LEU A 378 7.11 -5.36 -7.78
N ASN A 379 7.78 -4.54 -6.96
CA ASN A 379 9.03 -4.90 -6.30
C ASN A 379 8.83 -6.13 -5.42
N PHE A 380 7.75 -6.17 -4.62
CA PHE A 380 7.41 -7.38 -3.85
C PHE A 380 7.20 -8.59 -4.74
N CYS A 381 6.53 -8.47 -5.89
CA CYS A 381 6.32 -9.59 -6.80
C CYS A 381 7.66 -10.18 -7.29
N PHE A 382 8.60 -9.31 -7.65
CA PHE A 382 9.94 -9.72 -8.11
C PHE A 382 10.86 -10.19 -6.99
N THR A 383 10.85 -9.55 -5.82
CA THR A 383 11.69 -10.01 -4.70
C THR A 383 11.13 -11.29 -4.08
N GLY A 384 9.81 -11.32 -3.86
CA GLY A 384 9.11 -12.31 -3.06
C GLY A 384 8.88 -13.64 -3.79
N PHE A 385 8.71 -13.63 -5.11
CA PHE A 385 8.38 -14.86 -5.85
C PHE A 385 9.44 -15.28 -6.88
N ALA A 386 10.31 -14.39 -7.34
CA ALA A 386 11.26 -14.73 -8.40
C ALA A 386 12.30 -15.77 -7.96
N GLY A 387 12.92 -15.56 -6.79
CA GLY A 387 13.95 -16.47 -6.29
C GLY A 387 13.41 -17.89 -6.09
N GLN A 388 12.23 -18.03 -5.47
CA GLN A 388 11.59 -19.32 -5.24
C GLN A 388 11.10 -19.98 -6.54
N SER A 389 10.53 -19.22 -7.47
CA SER A 389 10.06 -19.78 -8.75
C SER A 389 11.23 -20.27 -9.62
N MET A 390 12.33 -19.52 -9.64
CA MET A 390 13.56 -19.91 -10.35
C MET A 390 14.28 -21.08 -9.68
N LEU A 391 14.25 -21.15 -8.34
CA LEU A 391 14.75 -22.30 -7.59
C LEU A 391 13.94 -23.56 -7.94
N LEU A 392 12.61 -23.50 -7.95
CA LEU A 392 11.78 -24.63 -8.36
C LEU A 392 12.03 -25.06 -9.80
N LEU A 393 12.22 -24.10 -10.71
CA LEU A 393 12.56 -24.39 -12.10
C LEU A 393 13.93 -25.09 -12.20
N ALA A 394 14.94 -24.59 -11.48
CA ALA A 394 16.26 -25.21 -11.43
C ALA A 394 16.22 -26.61 -10.85
N LEU A 395 15.51 -26.80 -9.73
CA LEU A 395 15.33 -28.11 -9.10
C LEU A 395 14.62 -29.09 -10.04
N ALA A 396 13.50 -28.69 -10.65
CA ALA A 396 12.77 -29.53 -11.60
C ALA A 396 13.62 -29.91 -12.82
N MET A 397 14.48 -29.00 -13.30
CA MET A 397 15.42 -29.31 -14.38
C MET A 397 16.47 -30.33 -13.95
N ILE A 398 17.03 -30.18 -12.74
CA ILE A 398 18.11 -31.04 -12.23
C ILE A 398 17.59 -32.44 -11.90
N THR A 399 16.37 -32.57 -11.36
CA THR A 399 15.83 -33.85 -10.91
C THR A 399 15.14 -34.66 -12.02
N PHE A 400 14.51 -34.02 -13.01
CA PHE A 400 13.60 -34.73 -13.92
C PHE A 400 14.14 -35.08 -15.30
N TRP A 401 15.10 -34.32 -15.86
CA TRP A 401 15.42 -34.50 -17.29
C TRP A 401 16.11 -35.85 -17.60
N ASP A 402 16.66 -36.55 -16.59
CA ASP A 402 17.25 -37.91 -16.56
C ASP A 402 18.17 -37.99 -15.32
N SER A 403 18.08 -39.02 -14.49
CA SER A 403 18.90 -39.17 -13.26
C SER A 403 20.43 -39.29 -13.49
N SER A 404 20.87 -39.13 -14.73
CA SER A 404 22.26 -39.04 -15.19
C SER A 404 22.87 -37.63 -15.02
N PHE A 405 22.13 -36.64 -14.48
CA PHE A 405 22.55 -35.23 -14.49
C PHE A 405 23.41 -34.76 -13.31
N LEU A 406 23.29 -35.37 -12.14
CA LEU A 406 24.16 -35.06 -11.03
C LEU A 406 25.35 -36.03 -11.07
N PRO A 407 26.59 -35.54 -11.19
CA PRO A 407 27.74 -36.39 -10.99
C PRO A 407 27.71 -36.95 -9.56
N GLN A 408 27.66 -38.26 -9.43
CA GLN A 408 27.67 -38.96 -8.15
C GLN A 408 28.93 -39.84 -8.03
N GLY A 409 29.42 -40.01 -6.80
CA GLY A 409 30.65 -40.76 -6.53
C GLY A 409 31.85 -40.19 -7.29
N ALA A 410 32.60 -41.05 -7.97
CA ALA A 410 33.83 -40.69 -8.68
C ALA A 410 33.66 -39.62 -9.78
N ALA A 411 32.45 -39.44 -10.34
CA ALA A 411 32.16 -38.41 -11.33
C ALA A 411 32.14 -36.98 -10.74
N CYS A 412 32.05 -36.84 -9.42
CA CYS A 412 32.00 -35.56 -8.72
C CYS A 412 33.41 -34.95 -8.48
N GLY A 413 34.48 -35.69 -8.78
CA GLY A 413 35.85 -35.17 -8.72
C GLY A 413 36.19 -34.55 -7.36
N SER A 414 36.71 -33.32 -7.35
CA SER A 414 37.12 -32.60 -6.14
C SER A 414 35.97 -32.28 -5.16
N TRP A 415 34.71 -32.44 -5.58
CA TRP A 415 33.52 -32.10 -4.80
C TRP A 415 32.87 -33.30 -4.10
N GLU A 416 33.44 -34.50 -4.26
CA GLU A 416 32.93 -35.75 -3.67
C GLU A 416 32.70 -35.62 -2.16
N ASN A 417 33.62 -34.99 -1.43
CA ASN A 417 33.56 -34.89 0.04
C ASN A 417 32.79 -33.67 0.58
N ASN A 418 32.36 -32.73 -0.27
CA ASN A 418 31.79 -31.45 0.17
C ASN A 418 30.38 -31.21 -0.38
N LEU A 419 30.24 -31.04 -1.70
CA LEU A 419 28.96 -30.65 -2.30
C LEU A 419 28.10 -31.89 -2.61
N CYS A 420 28.71 -32.96 -3.11
CA CYS A 420 28.00 -34.19 -3.49
C CYS A 420 27.55 -35.06 -2.30
N THR A 421 28.11 -34.84 -1.10
CA THR A 421 27.62 -35.47 0.14
C THR A 421 26.33 -34.83 0.63
N VAL A 422 26.11 -33.54 0.35
CA VAL A 422 24.94 -32.78 0.81
C VAL A 422 23.86 -32.69 -0.27
N ILE A 423 24.26 -32.44 -1.52
CA ILE A 423 23.38 -32.34 -2.69
C ILE A 423 23.28 -33.71 -3.36
N GLN A 424 22.67 -34.65 -2.64
CA GLN A 424 22.32 -35.95 -3.21
C GLN A 424 21.03 -35.83 -4.03
N LYS A 425 20.85 -36.75 -5.00
CA LYS A 425 19.64 -36.80 -5.84
C LYS A 425 18.38 -36.88 -4.97
N ASP A 426 18.36 -37.82 -4.03
CA ASP A 426 17.22 -38.04 -3.13
C ASP A 426 16.90 -36.80 -2.29
N ALA A 427 17.91 -36.00 -1.90
CA ALA A 427 17.71 -34.76 -1.16
C ALA A 427 17.03 -33.66 -2.00
N LEU A 428 17.45 -33.51 -3.26
CA LEU A 428 16.87 -32.51 -4.17
C LEU A 428 15.46 -32.90 -4.61
N GLU A 429 15.21 -34.19 -4.82
CA GLU A 429 13.88 -34.72 -5.13
C GLU A 429 12.93 -34.51 -3.94
N GLU A 430 13.33 -34.93 -2.73
CA GLU A 430 12.57 -34.70 -1.50
C GLU A 430 12.26 -33.22 -1.29
N LEU A 431 13.24 -32.32 -1.47
CA LEU A 431 13.04 -30.87 -1.39
C LEU A 431 12.02 -30.34 -2.42
N THR A 432 12.12 -30.79 -3.67
CA THR A 432 11.21 -30.38 -4.76
C THR A 432 9.76 -30.73 -4.40
N TRP A 433 9.54 -31.92 -3.85
CA TRP A 433 8.24 -32.37 -3.39
C TRP A 433 7.74 -31.64 -2.16
N MET A 434 8.59 -31.40 -1.15
CA MET A 434 8.22 -30.63 0.03
C MET A 434 7.77 -29.20 -0.35
N LEU A 435 8.49 -28.53 -1.25
CA LEU A 435 8.13 -27.18 -1.70
C LEU A 435 6.83 -27.15 -2.50
N SER A 436 6.65 -28.10 -3.42
CA SER A 436 5.43 -28.25 -4.22
C SER A 436 4.21 -28.53 -3.34
N SER A 437 4.33 -29.52 -2.45
CA SER A 437 3.25 -29.94 -1.56
C SER A 437 2.89 -28.87 -0.52
N GLY A 438 3.88 -28.20 0.06
CA GLY A 438 3.65 -27.09 0.99
C GLY A 438 2.83 -25.95 0.36
N GLY A 439 3.09 -25.64 -0.92
CA GLY A 439 2.32 -24.62 -1.66
C GLY A 439 0.88 -25.05 -1.92
N GLN A 440 0.68 -26.32 -2.28
CA GLN A 440 -0.64 -26.90 -2.53
C GLN A 440 -1.49 -27.00 -1.26
N VAL A 441 -0.89 -27.37 -0.13
CA VAL A 441 -1.57 -27.39 1.19
C VAL A 441 -2.02 -25.98 1.57
N ALA A 442 -1.13 -24.99 1.46
CA ALA A 442 -1.47 -23.59 1.74
C ALA A 442 -2.59 -23.07 0.83
N PHE A 443 -2.55 -23.45 -0.46
CA PHE A 443 -3.60 -23.13 -1.42
C PHE A 443 -4.96 -23.68 -0.98
N VAL A 444 -5.07 -24.98 -0.66
CA VAL A 444 -6.37 -25.62 -0.33
C VAL A 444 -7.00 -24.99 0.90
N VAL A 445 -6.21 -24.70 1.95
CA VAL A 445 -6.72 -24.08 3.18
C VAL A 445 -7.36 -22.71 2.90
N ILE A 446 -6.71 -21.90 2.05
CA ILE A 446 -7.17 -20.56 1.73
C ILE A 446 -8.31 -20.59 0.70
N TRP A 447 -8.21 -21.45 -0.30
CA TRP A 447 -9.22 -21.68 -1.31
C TRP A 447 -10.54 -22.15 -0.69
N ALA A 448 -10.50 -23.13 0.21
CA ALA A 448 -11.67 -23.62 0.93
C ALA A 448 -12.36 -22.51 1.75
N ARG A 449 -11.57 -21.66 2.41
CA ARG A 449 -12.09 -20.48 3.15
C ARG A 449 -12.65 -19.39 2.24
N SER A 450 -12.09 -19.23 1.05
CA SER A 450 -12.45 -18.16 0.10
C SER A 450 -13.69 -18.49 -0.73
N ARG A 451 -14.04 -19.78 -0.88
CA ARG A 451 -15.16 -20.26 -1.70
C ARG A 451 -16.51 -19.60 -1.37
N LYS A 452 -16.80 -19.31 -0.08
CA LYS A 452 -18.06 -18.68 0.36
C LYS A 452 -18.20 -17.21 -0.07
N ILE A 453 -17.08 -16.51 -0.29
CA ILE A 453 -17.07 -15.11 -0.73
C ILE A 453 -17.05 -15.05 -2.25
N GLY A 454 -16.20 -15.86 -2.88
CA GLY A 454 -16.10 -15.93 -4.34
C GLY A 454 -17.40 -16.35 -5.04
N SER A 455 -18.33 -17.03 -4.36
CA SER A 455 -19.65 -17.31 -4.94
C SER A 455 -20.54 -16.07 -5.10
N ARG A 456 -20.20 -14.94 -4.46
CA ARG A 456 -20.90 -13.65 -4.61
C ARG A 456 -20.29 -12.77 -5.70
N LEU A 457 -19.24 -13.23 -6.39
CA LEU A 457 -18.55 -12.46 -7.43
C LEU A 457 -19.45 -12.21 -8.66
N GLU A 458 -20.44 -13.07 -8.89
CA GLU A 458 -21.45 -12.89 -9.96
C GLU A 458 -22.38 -11.70 -9.70
N ASP A 459 -22.61 -11.34 -8.42
CA ASP A 459 -23.40 -10.17 -8.04
C ASP A 459 -22.61 -8.85 -8.17
N ILE A 460 -21.32 -8.92 -8.47
CA ILE A 460 -20.42 -7.77 -8.46
C ILE A 460 -20.19 -7.31 -9.89
N SER A 461 -20.59 -6.08 -10.21
CA SER A 461 -20.31 -5.50 -11.51
C SER A 461 -18.93 -4.83 -11.52
N PHE A 462 -18.12 -5.22 -12.51
CA PHE A 462 -16.86 -4.56 -12.82
C PHE A 462 -17.07 -3.76 -14.10
N ASP A 463 -16.98 -2.43 -14.00
CA ASP A 463 -17.06 -1.55 -15.15
C ASP A 463 -15.66 -1.06 -15.54
N ALA A 464 -15.15 -1.63 -16.63
CA ALA A 464 -13.88 -1.25 -17.22
C ALA A 464 -13.99 -0.12 -18.26
N SER A 465 -15.22 0.27 -18.64
CA SER A 465 -15.52 1.40 -19.55
C SER A 465 -15.84 2.71 -18.83
N MET A 466 -16.23 2.66 -17.55
CA MET A 466 -16.59 3.83 -16.74
C MET A 466 -15.51 4.91 -16.77
N GLY A 467 -14.23 4.55 -16.74
CA GLY A 467 -13.14 5.52 -16.78
C GLY A 467 -13.10 6.35 -18.07
N GLU A 468 -13.31 5.72 -19.22
CA GLU A 468 -13.34 6.41 -20.52
C GLU A 468 -14.64 7.22 -20.68
N ASN A 469 -15.77 6.64 -20.26
CA ASN A 469 -17.06 7.33 -20.25
C ASN A 469 -17.01 8.57 -19.34
N ARG A 470 -16.41 8.47 -18.15
CA ARG A 470 -16.21 9.61 -17.23
C ARG A 470 -15.28 10.66 -17.83
N ALA A 471 -14.19 10.28 -18.52
CA ALA A 471 -13.33 11.25 -19.18
C ALA A 471 -14.09 12.04 -20.27
N ARG A 472 -15.01 11.39 -21.00
CA ARG A 472 -15.91 12.06 -21.95
C ARG A 472 -16.95 12.93 -21.24
N MET A 473 -17.53 12.46 -20.15
CA MET A 473 -18.53 13.21 -19.37
C MET A 473 -17.90 14.40 -18.62
N ALA A 474 -16.65 14.31 -18.19
CA ALA A 474 -15.89 15.40 -17.57
C ALA A 474 -15.70 16.57 -18.54
N GLN A 475 -15.50 16.29 -19.84
CA GLN A 475 -15.45 17.33 -20.88
C GLN A 475 -16.80 18.05 -21.06
N LEU A 476 -17.90 17.43 -20.64
CA LEU A 476 -19.26 17.98 -20.68
C LEU A 476 -19.74 18.48 -19.31
N GLU A 477 -18.93 18.35 -18.25
CA GLU A 477 -19.31 18.67 -16.86
C GLU A 477 -19.77 20.13 -16.72
N ASP A 478 -19.05 21.05 -17.36
CA ASP A 478 -19.36 22.48 -17.35
C ASP A 478 -20.71 22.82 -18.00
N VAL A 479 -21.16 21.99 -18.96
CA VAL A 479 -22.45 22.14 -19.65
C VAL A 479 -23.57 21.49 -18.84
N ILE A 480 -23.31 20.32 -18.25
CA ILE A 480 -24.30 19.54 -17.49
C ILE A 480 -24.70 20.28 -16.20
N TYR A 481 -23.76 20.92 -15.50
CA TYR A 481 -24.01 21.51 -14.18
C TYR A 481 -23.95 23.03 -14.13
N LEU A 482 -23.97 23.74 -15.27
CA LEU A 482 -24.04 25.21 -15.35
C LEU A 482 -23.03 25.92 -14.43
N LYS A 483 -21.74 25.98 -14.77
CA LYS A 483 -20.65 26.73 -14.08
C LYS A 483 -20.97 27.26 -12.67
N GLN A 484 -21.25 26.38 -11.72
CA GLN A 484 -21.54 26.78 -10.35
C GLN A 484 -20.21 27.09 -9.62
N LYS A 485 -20.14 28.18 -8.82
CA LYS A 485 -18.93 28.57 -8.06
C LYS A 485 -18.34 27.40 -7.24
N ALA A 486 -17.06 27.09 -7.31
CA ALA A 486 -16.48 25.97 -6.53
C ALA A 486 -16.79 26.06 -5.01
N ILE A 487 -16.96 24.91 -4.34
CA ILE A 487 -17.30 24.85 -2.89
C ILE A 487 -16.27 25.63 -2.06
N ARG A 488 -14.98 25.44 -2.34
CA ARG A 488 -13.90 26.25 -1.74
C ARG A 488 -14.14 27.75 -1.80
N LYS A 489 -14.66 28.30 -2.91
CA LYS A 489 -14.93 29.75 -3.01
C LYS A 489 -16.07 30.18 -2.08
N LEU A 490 -17.10 29.35 -1.92
CA LEU A 490 -18.20 29.63 -0.99
C LEU A 490 -17.70 29.61 0.47
N VAL A 491 -16.82 28.67 0.80
CA VAL A 491 -16.15 28.60 2.12
C VAL A 491 -15.23 29.81 2.34
N THR A 492 -14.43 30.19 1.35
CA THR A 492 -13.56 31.38 1.40
C THR A 492 -14.37 32.68 1.58
N GLU A 493 -15.57 32.75 1.01
CA GLU A 493 -16.53 33.84 1.16
C GLU A 493 -17.36 33.75 2.47
N ASP A 494 -17.07 32.81 3.37
CA ASP A 494 -17.79 32.53 4.63
C ASP A 494 -19.29 32.19 4.46
N SER A 495 -19.67 31.71 3.27
CA SER A 495 -21.05 31.38 2.89
C SER A 495 -21.35 29.89 3.09
N TRP A 496 -21.18 29.40 4.32
CA TRP A 496 -21.31 27.97 4.66
C TRP A 496 -22.68 27.37 4.37
N ASP A 497 -23.79 28.08 4.62
CA ASP A 497 -25.13 27.56 4.34
C ASP A 497 -25.33 27.25 2.85
N LYS A 498 -24.80 28.10 1.97
CA LYS A 498 -24.84 27.87 0.52
C LYS A 498 -23.96 26.70 0.11
N ALA A 499 -22.81 26.53 0.77
CA ALA A 499 -21.91 25.42 0.51
C ALA A 499 -22.55 24.08 0.93
N LEU A 500 -23.19 24.02 2.10
CA LEU A 500 -23.86 22.84 2.63
C LEU A 500 -25.15 22.51 1.85
N ALA A 501 -25.96 23.51 1.50
CA ALA A 501 -27.13 23.30 0.64
C ALA A 501 -26.73 22.72 -0.72
N ARG A 502 -25.57 23.12 -1.25
CA ARG A 502 -25.05 22.51 -2.47
C ARG A 502 -24.57 21.08 -2.26
N ILE A 503 -23.98 20.77 -1.11
CA ILE A 503 -23.63 19.38 -0.80
C ILE A 503 -24.89 18.51 -0.78
N ASP A 504 -26.01 18.97 -0.23
CA ASP A 504 -27.27 18.23 -0.27
C ASP A 504 -27.66 17.89 -1.71
N THR A 505 -27.64 18.88 -2.61
CA THR A 505 -27.97 18.65 -4.04
C THR A 505 -27.02 17.65 -4.72
N VAL A 506 -25.76 17.60 -4.28
CA VAL A 506 -24.75 16.66 -4.80
C VAL A 506 -24.89 15.27 -4.18
N ILE A 507 -25.40 15.18 -2.95
CA ILE A 507 -25.68 13.92 -2.26
C ILE A 507 -26.95 13.26 -2.83
N GLU A 508 -27.96 14.05 -3.18
CA GLU A 508 -29.23 13.57 -3.77
C GLU A 508 -29.03 12.90 -5.14
N GLY A 509 -28.05 13.37 -5.94
CA GLY A 509 -27.66 12.78 -7.22
C GLY A 509 -28.64 13.04 -8.37
N HIS A 510 -28.22 12.71 -9.61
CA HIS A 510 -28.96 12.98 -10.85
C HIS A 510 -29.33 11.70 -11.62
N GLY A 511 -29.46 10.56 -10.93
CA GLY A 511 -29.85 9.26 -11.50
C GLY A 511 -28.68 8.36 -11.92
N GLU A 512 -28.97 7.10 -12.28
CA GLU A 512 -27.97 6.04 -12.52
C GLU A 512 -26.95 6.35 -13.63
N GLN A 513 -27.33 7.15 -14.64
CA GLN A 513 -26.44 7.48 -15.77
C GLN A 513 -25.34 8.49 -15.42
N LEU A 514 -25.54 9.32 -14.40
CA LEU A 514 -24.59 10.35 -13.94
C LEU A 514 -23.89 9.96 -12.63
N GLU A 515 -24.19 8.79 -12.08
CA GLU A 515 -23.72 8.36 -10.76
C GLU A 515 -22.19 8.38 -10.62
N GLY A 516 -21.47 8.04 -11.69
CA GLY A 516 -20.01 8.10 -11.70
C GLY A 516 -19.44 9.53 -11.67
N LEU A 517 -20.18 10.52 -12.17
CA LEU A 517 -19.81 11.95 -12.13
C LEU A 517 -20.30 12.60 -10.84
N ASP A 518 -21.50 12.27 -10.38
CA ASP A 518 -22.04 12.66 -9.08
C ASP A 518 -21.13 12.16 -7.94
N LEU A 519 -20.61 10.93 -8.03
CA LEU A 519 -19.62 10.40 -7.07
C LEU A 519 -18.36 11.26 -7.02
N VAL A 520 -17.84 11.69 -8.18
CA VAL A 520 -16.65 12.57 -8.23
C VAL A 520 -16.97 13.91 -7.59
N ARG A 521 -18.08 14.56 -7.98
CA ARG A 521 -18.47 15.87 -7.44
C ARG A 521 -18.73 15.80 -5.94
N LYS A 522 -19.40 14.74 -5.47
CA LYS A 522 -19.63 14.46 -4.05
C LYS A 522 -18.31 14.32 -3.32
N THR A 523 -17.42 13.46 -3.81
CA THR A 523 -16.13 13.23 -3.16
C THR A 523 -15.28 14.50 -3.15
N ASP A 524 -15.32 15.32 -4.21
CA ASP A 524 -14.58 16.58 -4.35
C ASP A 524 -15.12 17.64 -3.37
N ALA A 525 -16.44 17.81 -3.32
CA ALA A 525 -17.10 18.73 -2.39
C ALA A 525 -16.85 18.34 -0.92
N MET A 526 -16.97 17.05 -0.59
CA MET A 526 -16.73 16.54 0.76
C MET A 526 -15.25 16.66 1.15
N MET A 527 -14.32 16.42 0.22
CA MET A 527 -12.88 16.64 0.43
C MET A 527 -12.59 18.09 0.84
N GLU A 528 -13.10 19.05 0.06
CA GLU A 528 -12.89 20.48 0.32
C GLU A 528 -13.50 20.92 1.66
N ILE A 529 -14.73 20.51 1.96
CA ILE A 529 -15.40 20.87 3.22
C ILE A 529 -14.74 20.24 4.44
N TYR A 530 -14.32 18.97 4.36
CA TYR A 530 -13.60 18.35 5.47
C TYR A 530 -12.25 19.02 5.72
N ALA A 531 -11.52 19.42 4.67
CA ALA A 531 -10.30 20.20 4.81
C ALA A 531 -10.58 21.56 5.48
N ALA A 532 -11.65 22.25 5.07
CA ALA A 532 -12.06 23.52 5.66
C ALA A 532 -12.43 23.43 7.15
N MET A 533 -13.05 22.33 7.59
CA MET A 533 -13.35 22.09 9.02
C MET A 533 -12.17 21.51 9.82
N GLY A 534 -11.00 21.33 9.19
CA GLY A 534 -9.85 20.67 9.83
C GLY A 534 -10.07 19.18 10.14
N ARG A 535 -11.03 18.52 9.45
CA ARG A 535 -11.26 17.07 9.51
C ARG A 535 -10.30 16.34 8.56
N TRP A 536 -9.01 16.38 8.90
CA TRP A 536 -7.93 16.01 7.99
C TRP A 536 -7.93 14.53 7.56
N ASP A 537 -8.35 13.59 8.43
CA ASP A 537 -8.46 12.16 8.08
C ASP A 537 -9.57 11.92 7.04
N ASP A 538 -10.74 12.53 7.23
CA ASP A 538 -11.84 12.42 6.27
C ASP A 538 -11.49 13.11 4.93
N ALA A 539 -10.80 14.25 5.00
CA ALA A 539 -10.31 14.96 3.83
C ALA A 539 -9.26 14.15 3.04
N GLU A 540 -8.33 13.49 3.73
CA GLU A 540 -7.35 12.59 3.13
C GLU A 540 -8.02 11.41 2.41
N ASN A 541 -8.96 10.74 3.08
CA ASN A 541 -9.67 9.61 2.50
C ASN A 541 -10.39 9.99 1.19
N ASN A 542 -11.01 11.17 1.16
CA ASN A 542 -11.66 11.69 -0.04
C ASN A 542 -10.64 12.17 -1.10
N ALA A 543 -9.51 12.76 -0.69
CA ALA A 543 -8.44 13.17 -1.60
C ALA A 543 -7.83 11.97 -2.33
N VAL A 544 -7.58 10.86 -1.62
CA VAL A 544 -7.12 9.59 -2.21
C VAL A 544 -8.14 9.05 -3.23
N SER A 545 -9.44 9.09 -2.88
CA SER A 545 -10.51 8.72 -3.80
C SER A 545 -10.55 9.61 -5.04
N ILE A 546 -10.42 10.94 -4.90
CA ILE A 546 -10.39 11.86 -6.05
C ILE A 546 -9.17 11.63 -6.93
N LEU A 547 -8.00 11.41 -6.34
CA LEU A 547 -6.78 11.12 -7.10
C LEU A 547 -6.90 9.83 -7.90
N ALA A 548 -7.53 8.81 -7.31
CA ALA A 548 -7.93 7.62 -8.02
C ALA A 548 -8.87 8.01 -9.15
N LEU A 549 -10.06 8.54 -8.87
CA LEU A 549 -11.13 8.81 -9.85
C LEU A 549 -10.67 9.68 -11.04
N ARG A 550 -9.95 10.79 -10.80
CA ARG A 550 -9.48 11.77 -11.81
C ARG A 550 -8.07 11.50 -12.38
N GLY A 551 -7.38 10.44 -11.96
CA GLY A 551 -6.11 10.04 -12.58
C GLY A 551 -4.92 11.00 -12.33
N GLY A 552 -4.86 11.60 -11.14
CA GLY A 552 -3.68 12.27 -10.57
C GLY A 552 -3.15 13.55 -11.24
N ARG A 553 -3.26 13.75 -12.55
CA ARG A 553 -2.76 14.97 -13.24
C ARG A 553 -3.73 16.15 -13.19
N GLU A 554 -5.03 15.89 -13.13
CA GLU A 554 -6.09 16.92 -13.13
C GLU A 554 -6.55 17.32 -11.72
N ALA A 555 -5.94 16.76 -10.67
CA ALA A 555 -6.37 16.92 -9.27
C ALA A 555 -5.28 17.56 -8.39
N GLN A 556 -4.73 18.70 -8.81
CA GLN A 556 -3.72 19.45 -8.05
C GLN A 556 -4.21 19.80 -6.63
N ILE A 557 -5.47 20.18 -6.48
CA ILE A 557 -6.09 20.49 -5.18
C ILE A 557 -6.10 19.25 -4.28
N ALA A 558 -6.47 18.08 -4.81
CA ALA A 558 -6.44 16.85 -4.04
C ALA A 558 -5.02 16.49 -3.58
N ARG A 559 -3.98 16.78 -4.38
CA ARG A 559 -2.57 16.61 -3.96
C ARG A 559 -2.20 17.58 -2.83
N LEU A 560 -2.59 18.85 -2.93
CA LEU A 560 -2.34 19.84 -1.88
C LEU A 560 -3.06 19.46 -0.58
N ILE A 561 -4.33 19.04 -0.64
CA ILE A 561 -5.09 18.54 0.53
C ILE A 561 -4.43 17.28 1.09
N LEU A 562 -4.01 16.34 0.26
CA LEU A 562 -3.35 15.12 0.71
C LEU A 562 -2.04 15.41 1.46
N VAL A 563 -1.24 16.36 0.96
CA VAL A 563 -0.02 16.83 1.64
C VAL A 563 -0.36 17.56 2.93
N ALA A 564 -1.30 18.49 2.90
CA ALA A 564 -1.74 19.25 4.06
C ALA A 564 -2.27 18.31 5.16
N ALA A 565 -3.07 17.30 4.80
CA ALA A 565 -3.57 16.30 5.72
C ALA A 565 -2.44 15.51 6.40
N SER A 566 -1.44 15.03 5.64
CA SER A 566 -0.27 14.36 6.25
C SER A 566 0.51 15.28 7.19
N LEU A 567 0.70 16.55 6.81
CA LEU A 567 1.42 17.52 7.62
C LEU A 567 0.64 17.86 8.91
N SER A 568 -0.68 18.05 8.81
CA SER A 568 -1.58 18.29 9.93
C SER A 568 -1.65 17.10 10.88
N GLN A 569 -1.66 15.87 10.36
CA GLN A 569 -1.61 14.63 11.15
C GLN A 569 -0.20 14.31 11.69
N ARG A 570 0.82 15.10 11.31
CA ARG A 570 2.23 14.91 11.68
C ARG A 570 2.84 13.60 11.15
N ASP A 571 2.30 13.02 10.08
CA ASP A 571 2.90 11.89 9.37
C ASP A 571 3.89 12.38 8.31
N PHE A 572 5.10 12.72 8.77
CA PHE A 572 6.16 13.18 7.89
C PHE A 572 6.73 12.06 7.00
N ALA A 573 6.52 10.79 7.36
CA ALA A 573 6.99 9.66 6.57
C ALA A 573 6.18 9.56 5.27
N GLU A 574 4.88 9.82 5.36
CA GLU A 574 3.96 9.88 4.24
C GLU A 574 3.96 11.25 3.53
N ALA A 575 4.13 12.35 4.27
CA ALA A 575 4.24 13.69 3.67
C ALA A 575 5.45 13.82 2.73
N LYS A 576 6.60 13.20 3.06
CA LYS A 576 7.85 13.33 2.29
C LYS A 576 7.70 12.95 0.81
N PRO A 577 7.24 11.74 0.44
CA PRO A 577 7.03 11.38 -0.96
C PRO A 577 5.95 12.23 -1.64
N ARG A 578 4.89 12.62 -0.91
CA ARG A 578 3.80 13.45 -1.44
C ARG A 578 4.26 14.88 -1.77
N LEU A 579 5.06 15.49 -0.91
CA LEU A 579 5.68 16.81 -1.10
C LEU A 579 6.55 16.86 -2.37
N ALA A 580 7.27 15.77 -2.67
CA ALA A 580 8.12 15.69 -3.87
C ALA A 580 7.31 15.58 -5.18
N MET A 581 6.00 15.41 -5.11
CA MET A 581 5.10 15.42 -6.27
C MET A 581 4.41 16.77 -6.49
N LEU A 582 4.64 17.75 -5.60
CA LEU A 582 4.12 19.09 -5.77
C LEU A 582 4.99 19.90 -6.76
N PRO A 583 4.39 20.82 -7.52
CA PRO A 583 5.15 21.74 -8.38
C PRO A 583 6.06 22.66 -7.57
N ASP A 584 7.29 22.88 -8.03
CA ASP A 584 8.30 23.74 -7.38
C ASP A 584 8.13 25.24 -7.70
N ASP A 585 7.18 25.59 -8.56
CA ASP A 585 6.83 26.94 -8.97
C ASP A 585 5.52 27.47 -8.34
N ASP A 586 4.79 26.61 -7.62
CA ASP A 586 3.54 26.97 -6.95
C ASP A 586 3.79 27.50 -5.53
N ILE A 587 3.22 28.67 -5.21
CA ILE A 587 3.36 29.31 -3.88
C ILE A 587 2.70 28.48 -2.78
N GLU A 588 1.57 27.83 -3.05
CA GLU A 588 0.88 27.00 -2.05
C GLU A 588 1.69 25.75 -1.74
N ALA A 589 2.29 25.14 -2.76
CA ALA A 589 3.25 24.06 -2.59
C ALA A 589 4.48 24.52 -1.77
N ALA A 590 5.02 25.69 -2.07
CA ALA A 590 6.15 26.26 -1.33
C ALA A 590 5.84 26.45 0.16
N ARG A 591 4.64 26.93 0.51
CA ARG A 591 4.19 27.08 1.91
C ARG A 591 4.12 25.73 2.63
N LEU A 592 3.61 24.68 1.98
CA LEU A 592 3.59 23.31 2.54
C LEU A 592 5.01 22.74 2.71
N GLN A 593 5.91 22.97 1.75
CA GLN A 593 7.32 22.57 1.87
C GLN A 593 8.05 23.31 3.00
N TRP A 594 7.75 24.60 3.19
CA TRP A 594 8.26 25.40 4.30
C TRP A 594 7.76 24.90 5.65
N PHE A 595 6.46 24.66 5.79
CA PHE A 595 5.89 24.08 7.00
C PHE A 595 6.51 22.73 7.35
N ALA A 596 6.70 21.86 6.35
CA ALA A 596 7.39 20.58 6.55
C ALA A 596 8.85 20.74 7.03
N SER A 597 9.53 21.80 6.57
CA SER A 597 10.90 22.11 6.98
C SER A 597 10.95 22.69 8.40
N ILE A 598 9.96 23.50 8.79
CA ILE A 598 9.79 23.97 10.17
C ILE A 598 9.62 22.82 11.14
N MET A 599 8.81 21.82 10.79
CA MET A 599 8.54 20.69 11.67
C MET A 599 9.70 19.67 11.73
N GLN A 600 10.60 19.67 10.73
CA GLN A 600 11.76 18.77 10.67
C GLN A 600 13.07 19.47 10.25
N PRO A 601 13.53 20.50 10.96
CA PRO A 601 14.58 21.40 10.48
C PRO A 601 15.95 20.70 10.35
N LYS A 602 16.19 19.65 11.15
CA LYS A 602 17.42 18.84 11.08
C LYS A 602 17.44 17.88 9.89
N LYS A 603 16.27 17.43 9.41
CA LYS A 603 16.16 16.36 8.39
C LYS A 603 15.84 16.91 7.01
N ARG A 604 15.17 18.06 6.92
CA ARG A 604 14.71 18.65 5.66
C ARG A 604 15.19 20.09 5.56
N LYS A 605 16.02 20.35 4.54
CA LYS A 605 16.38 21.71 4.13
C LYS A 605 15.38 22.18 3.08
N LEU A 606 14.98 23.45 3.16
CA LEU A 606 14.17 24.09 2.14
C LEU A 606 15.06 24.54 0.98
N ASP A 607 14.61 24.32 -0.25
CA ASP A 607 15.33 24.75 -1.44
C ASP A 607 15.43 26.29 -1.52
N GLU A 608 16.56 26.80 -2.00
CA GLU A 608 16.85 28.24 -2.05
C GLU A 608 15.88 28.97 -2.99
N LYS A 609 15.43 28.32 -4.07
CA LYS A 609 14.41 28.87 -4.97
C LYS A 609 13.09 29.12 -4.22
N LEU A 610 12.65 28.15 -3.42
CA LEU A 610 11.42 28.27 -2.63
C LEU A 610 11.56 29.32 -1.53
N LYS A 611 12.72 29.44 -0.89
CA LYS A 611 12.99 30.52 0.07
C LYS A 611 12.81 31.89 -0.56
N SER A 612 13.38 32.11 -1.75
CA SER A 612 13.23 33.40 -2.44
C SER A 612 11.77 33.73 -2.74
N LEU A 613 10.99 32.72 -3.16
CA LEU A 613 9.55 32.86 -3.43
C LEU A 613 8.76 33.21 -2.16
N LEU A 614 9.07 32.58 -1.03
CA LEU A 614 8.38 32.79 0.25
C LEU A 614 8.79 34.11 0.93
N SER A 615 10.00 34.61 0.67
CA SER A 615 10.50 35.88 1.25
C SER A 615 9.68 37.11 0.82
N VAL A 616 8.97 37.03 -0.31
CA VAL A 616 8.08 38.09 -0.81
C VAL A 616 6.60 37.80 -0.53
N ASP A 617 6.27 36.59 -0.09
CA ASP A 617 4.90 36.16 0.17
C ASP A 617 4.34 36.74 1.49
N PRO A 618 3.27 37.55 1.44
CA PRO A 618 2.71 38.16 2.65
C PRO A 618 2.21 37.16 3.70
N LEU A 619 1.61 36.04 3.27
CA LEU A 619 1.09 35.03 4.22
C LEU A 619 2.23 34.34 4.96
N SER A 620 3.29 33.98 4.23
CA SER A 620 4.51 33.42 4.84
C SER A 620 5.11 34.37 5.87
N LYS A 621 5.20 35.67 5.58
CA LYS A 621 5.66 36.68 6.56
C LYS A 621 4.81 36.72 7.82
N ARG A 622 3.48 36.61 7.70
CA ARG A 622 2.59 36.55 8.87
C ARG A 622 2.77 35.26 9.68
N ASN A 623 2.99 34.13 9.03
CA ASN A 623 3.26 32.89 9.76
C ASN A 623 4.63 32.93 10.45
N VAL A 624 5.64 33.57 9.84
CA VAL A 624 6.93 33.83 10.49
C VAL A 624 6.73 34.75 11.71
N ASP A 625 5.95 35.83 11.58
CA ASP A 625 5.58 36.69 12.70
C ASP A 625 4.90 35.90 13.83
N LEU A 626 3.94 35.03 13.49
CA LEU A 626 3.27 34.15 14.46
C LEU A 626 4.26 33.27 15.24
N ILE A 627 5.25 32.68 14.56
CA ILE A 627 6.26 31.82 15.20
C ILE A 627 7.17 32.64 16.11
N LYS A 628 7.58 33.84 15.67
CA LYS A 628 8.36 34.79 16.51
C LYS A 628 7.55 35.21 17.75
N ARG A 629 6.27 35.50 17.58
CA ARG A 629 5.36 35.81 18.69
C ARG A 629 5.14 34.64 19.64
N TYR A 630 5.11 33.40 19.14
CA TYR A 630 5.04 32.21 19.99
C TYR A 630 6.28 32.07 20.88
N ARG A 631 7.46 32.36 20.32
CA ARG A 631 8.73 32.41 21.06
C ARG A 631 8.65 33.47 22.17
N ASP A 632 8.18 34.67 21.84
CA ASP A 632 8.22 35.84 22.72
C ASP A 632 6.99 35.95 23.66
N GLY A 633 5.98 35.09 23.50
CA GLY A 633 4.77 35.11 24.31
C GLY A 633 3.84 36.30 24.00
N ILE A 634 3.76 36.72 22.73
CA ILE A 634 3.00 37.91 22.31
C ILE A 634 1.69 37.49 21.61
N ALA A 635 0.55 37.91 22.16
CA ALA A 635 -0.78 37.53 21.66
C ALA A 635 -1.11 38.12 20.28
N THR A 636 -0.72 39.38 20.05
CA THR A 636 -1.17 40.22 18.91
C THR A 636 -0.03 40.55 17.97
N THR A 637 -0.31 40.64 16.67
CA THR A 637 0.65 41.13 15.68
C THR A 637 0.71 42.66 15.64
N GLU A 638 1.88 43.21 15.32
CA GLU A 638 2.07 44.62 14.97
C GLU A 638 1.75 44.89 13.49
N MET A 639 1.66 43.84 12.66
CA MET A 639 1.39 43.96 11.23
C MET A 639 -0.08 44.31 10.99
N ALA A 640 -0.35 45.29 10.13
CA ALA A 640 -1.71 45.65 9.75
C ALA A 640 -2.43 44.49 9.05
N TYR A 641 -3.64 44.11 9.49
CA TYR A 641 -4.48 43.10 8.84
C TYR A 641 -4.97 43.56 7.45
N ARG A 642 -4.90 42.70 6.43
CA ARG A 642 -5.49 42.96 5.11
C ARG A 642 -6.85 42.29 5.03
N ASN A 643 -7.69 42.77 4.11
CA ASN A 643 -9.01 42.20 3.88
C ASN A 643 -8.97 40.95 2.98
N GLU A 644 -8.10 40.00 3.32
CA GLU A 644 -7.98 38.71 2.64
C GLU A 644 -8.52 37.58 3.53
N PRO A 645 -9.06 36.48 2.97
CA PRO A 645 -9.63 35.38 3.74
C PRO A 645 -8.66 34.76 4.75
N GLU A 646 -7.40 34.54 4.37
CA GLU A 646 -6.36 34.02 5.25
C GLU A 646 -6.04 34.98 6.41
N ASP A 647 -6.03 36.29 6.14
CA ASP A 647 -5.77 37.32 7.15
C ASP A 647 -6.92 37.43 8.14
N ARG A 648 -8.18 37.21 7.71
CA ARG A 648 -9.34 37.11 8.59
C ARG A 648 -9.20 35.94 9.56
N LEU A 649 -8.75 34.78 9.08
CA LEU A 649 -8.54 33.60 9.94
C LEU A 649 -7.38 33.81 10.94
N ILE A 650 -6.31 34.50 10.53
CA ILE A 650 -5.19 34.88 11.41
C ILE A 650 -5.67 35.87 12.49
N LEU A 651 -6.47 36.88 12.11
CA LEU A 651 -7.07 37.84 13.05
C LEU A 651 -7.91 37.12 14.12
N LEU A 652 -8.77 36.19 13.71
CA LEU A 652 -9.57 35.40 14.66
C LEU A 652 -8.68 34.54 15.59
N GLY A 653 -7.55 34.03 15.08
CA GLY A 653 -6.53 33.35 15.88
C GLY A 653 -5.86 34.25 16.91
N ASP A 654 -5.50 35.48 16.55
CA ASP A 654 -4.94 36.46 17.48
C ASP A 654 -5.97 36.84 18.55
N ILE A 655 -7.24 36.97 18.17
CA ILE A 655 -8.35 37.18 19.12
C ILE A 655 -8.49 35.98 20.07
N ALA A 656 -8.40 34.74 19.59
CA ALA A 656 -8.43 33.54 20.43
C ALA A 656 -7.32 33.57 21.51
N ARG A 657 -6.11 34.02 21.13
CA ARG A 657 -4.98 34.19 22.06
C ARG A 657 -5.25 35.29 23.08
N MET A 658 -5.86 36.41 22.67
CA MET A 658 -6.28 37.47 23.60
C MET A 658 -7.36 37.00 24.58
N ARG A 659 -8.31 36.16 24.11
CA ARG A 659 -9.32 35.52 24.97
C ARG A 659 -8.67 34.66 26.05
N LEU A 660 -7.65 33.88 25.71
CA LEU A 660 -6.92 33.04 26.66
C LEU A 660 -6.26 33.86 27.80
N CYS A 661 -5.79 35.08 27.51
CA CYS A 661 -5.18 35.97 28.51
C CYS A 661 -6.16 36.96 29.17
N GLY A 662 -7.47 36.79 28.97
CA GLY A 662 -8.49 37.65 29.58
C GLY A 662 -8.60 39.07 28.99
N LYS A 663 -7.99 39.35 27.83
CA LYS A 663 -8.00 40.69 27.19
C LYS A 663 -9.22 40.87 26.26
N PHE A 664 -10.41 40.51 26.72
CA PHE A 664 -11.63 40.42 25.91
C PHE A 664 -12.07 41.77 25.32
N GLU A 665 -12.08 42.83 26.12
CA GLU A 665 -12.52 44.17 25.69
C GLU A 665 -11.60 44.75 24.59
N GLN A 666 -10.29 44.54 24.72
CA GLN A 666 -9.34 44.95 23.69
C GLN A 666 -9.55 44.15 22.40
N ALA A 667 -9.77 42.84 22.51
CA ALA A 667 -10.03 41.98 21.36
C ALA A 667 -11.33 42.36 20.63
N LEU A 668 -12.40 42.66 21.38
CA LEU A 668 -13.68 43.13 20.85
C LEU A 668 -13.50 44.43 20.08
N ASN A 669 -12.80 45.40 20.67
CA ASN A 669 -12.51 46.68 20.03
C ASN A 669 -11.71 46.54 18.72
N ILE A 670 -10.78 45.59 18.64
CA ILE A 670 -10.00 45.30 17.43
C ILE A 670 -10.90 44.70 16.35
N LEU A 671 -11.71 43.70 16.73
CA LEU A 671 -12.59 42.99 15.81
C LEU A 671 -13.68 43.90 15.23
N GLU A 672 -14.38 44.65 16.08
CA GLU A 672 -15.43 45.59 15.65
C GLU A 672 -14.87 46.70 14.74
N ARG A 673 -13.70 47.26 15.08
CA ARG A 673 -13.02 48.23 14.22
C ARG A 673 -12.67 47.62 12.87
N TYR A 674 -12.20 46.39 12.84
CA TYR A 674 -11.86 45.70 11.60
C TYR A 674 -13.10 45.43 10.74
N ILE A 675 -14.21 44.97 11.34
CA ILE A 675 -15.50 44.74 10.66
C ILE A 675 -16.02 46.04 10.06
N LYS A 676 -16.05 47.12 10.85
CA LYS A 676 -16.54 48.43 10.41
C LYS A 676 -15.68 49.05 9.31
N LYS A 677 -14.35 48.98 9.46
CA LYS A 677 -13.40 49.54 8.48
C LYS A 677 -13.52 48.88 7.10
N ASN A 678 -13.81 47.58 7.05
CA ASN A 678 -13.86 46.81 5.82
C ASN A 678 -15.30 46.50 5.34
N SER A 679 -16.33 47.08 5.97
CA SER A 679 -17.75 46.86 5.66
C SER A 679 -18.15 45.37 5.66
N LEU A 680 -17.66 44.61 6.65
CA LEU A 680 -17.85 43.15 6.76
C LEU A 680 -19.04 42.76 7.65
N GLU A 681 -20.16 43.47 7.57
CA GLU A 681 -21.34 43.22 8.44
C GLU A 681 -21.91 41.81 8.25
N ASN A 682 -21.76 41.22 7.06
CA ASN A 682 -22.22 39.87 6.73
C ASN A 682 -21.19 38.76 7.05
N TRP A 683 -20.07 39.08 7.71
CA TRP A 683 -19.05 38.08 8.06
C TRP A 683 -19.49 37.28 9.29
N ILE A 684 -19.99 36.06 9.05
CA ILE A 684 -20.65 35.24 10.07
C ILE A 684 -19.65 34.78 11.12
N HIS A 685 -18.50 34.23 10.73
CA HIS A 685 -17.49 33.78 11.68
C HIS A 685 -16.98 34.93 12.56
N GLY A 686 -16.80 36.12 11.98
CA GLY A 686 -16.45 37.33 12.73
C GLY A 686 -17.52 37.69 13.79
N ASN A 687 -18.78 37.73 13.39
CA ASN A 687 -19.89 38.05 14.30
C ASN A 687 -20.09 36.97 15.39
N VAL A 688 -19.83 35.69 15.08
CA VAL A 688 -19.82 34.60 16.08
C VAL A 688 -18.75 34.86 17.14
N VAL A 689 -17.55 35.28 16.73
CA VAL A 689 -16.48 35.62 17.68
C VAL A 689 -16.79 36.90 18.46
N CYS A 690 -17.44 37.90 17.86
CA CYS A 690 -17.98 39.05 18.60
C CYS A 690 -18.96 38.62 19.70
N ALA A 691 -19.89 37.71 19.39
CA ALA A 691 -20.83 37.17 20.37
C ALA A 691 -20.12 36.41 21.50
N LEU A 692 -19.08 35.62 21.17
CA LEU A 692 -18.26 34.93 22.16
C LEU A 692 -17.49 35.92 23.07
N LEU A 693 -16.97 37.01 22.52
CA LEU A 693 -16.29 38.05 23.31
C LEU A 693 -17.25 38.79 24.25
N HIS A 694 -18.46 39.10 23.80
CA HIS A 694 -19.50 39.62 24.69
C HIS A 694 -19.88 38.64 25.79
N LEU A 695 -19.93 37.35 25.48
CA LEU A 695 -20.19 36.30 26.46
C LEU A 695 -19.08 36.22 27.52
N ASP A 696 -17.81 36.28 27.11
CA ASP A 696 -16.65 36.30 28.02
C ASP A 696 -16.67 37.52 28.96
N GLU A 697 -17.19 38.66 28.48
CA GLU A 697 -17.35 39.88 29.27
C GLU A 697 -18.60 39.86 30.18
N GLY A 698 -19.38 38.78 30.17
CA GLY A 698 -20.61 38.63 30.95
C GLY A 698 -21.86 39.28 30.33
N ARG A 699 -21.78 39.79 29.09
CA ARG A 699 -22.91 40.41 28.36
C ARG A 699 -23.75 39.34 27.64
N ILE A 700 -24.34 38.43 28.42
CA ILE A 700 -25.02 37.23 27.93
C ILE A 700 -26.17 37.57 26.96
N LEU A 701 -27.06 38.51 27.31
CA LEU A 701 -28.20 38.89 26.47
C LEU A 701 -27.78 39.44 25.10
N THR A 702 -26.68 40.21 25.05
CA THR A 702 -26.14 40.74 23.80
C THR A 702 -25.60 39.62 22.92
N ALA A 703 -24.84 38.69 23.50
CA ALA A 703 -24.32 37.52 22.81
C ALA A 703 -25.45 36.65 22.24
N THR A 704 -26.50 36.39 23.03
CA THR A 704 -27.68 35.63 22.61
C THR A 704 -28.41 36.31 21.47
N ASN A 705 -28.67 37.62 21.56
CA ASN A 705 -29.33 38.38 20.50
C ASN A 705 -28.56 38.34 19.17
N ILE A 706 -27.23 38.43 19.22
CA ILE A 706 -26.39 38.32 18.02
C ILE A 706 -26.53 36.91 17.43
N ALA A 707 -26.39 35.87 18.25
CA ALA A 707 -26.47 34.48 17.81
C ALA A 707 -27.82 34.15 17.17
N GLU A 708 -28.94 34.54 17.79
CA GLU A 708 -30.28 34.31 17.28
C GLU A 708 -30.58 35.07 15.98
N ASN A 709 -30.06 36.29 15.85
CA ASN A 709 -30.20 37.06 14.61
C ASN A 709 -29.40 36.44 13.46
N LEU A 710 -28.19 35.94 13.73
CA LEU A 710 -27.42 35.18 12.73
C LEU A 710 -28.14 33.88 12.36
N ALA A 711 -28.71 33.17 13.33
CA ALA A 711 -29.38 31.89 13.13
C ALA A 711 -30.60 31.99 12.20
N LYS A 712 -31.28 33.14 12.14
CA LYS A 712 -32.40 33.37 11.20
C LYS A 712 -31.97 33.31 9.74
N THR A 713 -30.70 33.58 9.43
CA THR A 713 -30.20 33.72 8.06
C THR A 713 -29.14 32.69 7.67
N GLN A 714 -28.36 32.18 8.63
CA GLN A 714 -27.23 31.28 8.40
C GLN A 714 -27.17 30.14 9.45
N SER A 715 -28.26 29.38 9.62
CA SER A 715 -28.40 28.39 10.71
C SER A 715 -27.50 27.16 10.58
N ARG A 716 -26.97 26.88 9.38
CA ARG A 716 -26.12 25.70 9.12
C ARG A 716 -24.63 25.98 9.30
N HIS A 717 -24.25 27.23 9.56
CA HIS A 717 -22.85 27.62 9.72
C HIS A 717 -22.17 26.89 10.91
N PRO A 718 -21.10 26.09 10.69
CA PRO A 718 -20.54 25.21 11.73
C PRO A 718 -20.15 25.92 13.02
N HIS A 719 -19.51 27.09 12.93
CA HIS A 719 -19.08 27.85 14.10
C HIS A 719 -20.25 28.48 14.87
N LEU A 720 -21.35 28.83 14.18
CA LEU A 720 -22.54 29.40 14.81
C LEU A 720 -23.29 28.30 15.58
N ARG A 721 -23.36 27.10 15.01
CA ARG A 721 -23.96 25.92 15.65
C ARG A 721 -23.28 25.59 16.98
N SER A 722 -21.95 25.62 17.03
CA SER A 722 -21.22 25.41 18.29
C SER A 722 -21.53 26.49 19.34
N LEU A 723 -21.69 27.76 18.93
CA LEU A 723 -22.11 28.84 19.82
C LEU A 723 -23.55 28.62 20.33
N LEU A 724 -24.50 28.31 19.45
CA LEU A 724 -25.90 28.06 19.82
C LEU A 724 -26.02 26.89 20.80
N ARG A 725 -25.26 25.82 20.58
CA ARG A 725 -25.20 24.67 21.50
C ARG A 725 -24.64 25.06 22.87
N HIS A 726 -23.62 25.90 22.90
CA HIS A 726 -23.10 26.40 24.17
C HIS A 726 -24.14 27.26 24.90
N LEU A 727 -24.81 28.19 24.19
CA LEU A 727 -25.87 29.03 24.75
C LEU A 727 -27.07 28.20 25.24
N GLU A 728 -27.41 27.10 24.56
CA GLU A 728 -28.40 26.12 25.03
C GLU A 728 -27.95 25.47 26.35
N SER A 729 -26.68 25.08 26.45
CA SER A 729 -26.15 24.43 27.66
C SER A 729 -26.24 25.30 28.92
N ILE A 730 -26.26 26.63 28.74
CA ILE A 730 -26.45 27.62 29.81
C ILE A 730 -27.90 28.16 29.89
N GLY A 731 -28.84 27.56 29.15
CA GLY A 731 -30.28 27.85 29.22
C GLY A 731 -30.71 29.16 28.57
N GLN A 732 -29.92 29.73 27.66
CA GLN A 732 -30.19 31.05 27.07
C GLN A 732 -30.90 31.02 25.72
N THR A 733 -30.78 29.92 24.96
CA THR A 733 -31.43 29.76 23.64
C THR A 733 -31.65 28.29 23.31
N ILE A 734 -32.23 28.00 22.14
CA ILE A 734 -32.43 26.65 21.62
C ILE A 734 -31.33 26.34 20.60
N SER A 735 -30.76 25.15 20.66
CA SER A 735 -29.74 24.74 19.70
C SER A 735 -30.32 24.51 18.30
N ALA A 736 -29.46 24.58 17.30
CA ALA A 736 -29.83 24.27 15.92
C ALA A 736 -30.14 22.77 15.79
N SER A 737 -31.10 22.42 14.92
CA SER A 737 -31.39 21.02 14.58
C SER A 737 -30.14 20.29 14.06
N SER A 738 -30.08 18.96 14.20
CA SER A 738 -28.99 18.14 13.65
C SER A 738 -28.75 18.48 12.17
N GLU A 739 -27.49 18.60 11.78
CA GLU A 739 -27.11 18.97 10.41
C GLU A 739 -27.30 17.75 9.48
N PRO A 740 -28.16 17.81 8.44
CA PRO A 740 -28.49 16.65 7.60
C PRO A 740 -27.28 15.99 6.93
N THR A 741 -26.26 16.78 6.61
CA THR A 741 -25.02 16.30 5.98
C THR A 741 -24.07 15.59 6.96
N GLY A 742 -24.26 15.73 8.27
CA GLY A 742 -23.32 15.28 9.30
C GLY A 742 -22.00 16.06 9.34
N ILE A 743 -21.97 17.24 8.71
CA ILE A 743 -20.81 18.15 8.65
C ILE A 743 -20.94 19.16 9.80
N GLU A 744 -20.53 18.73 10.98
CA GLU A 744 -20.46 19.57 12.18
C GLU A 744 -19.23 19.20 13.03
N TRP A 745 -18.92 20.03 14.03
CA TRP A 745 -17.89 19.70 14.99
C TRP A 745 -18.26 18.45 15.76
N LEU A 746 -17.28 17.61 16.10
CA LEU A 746 -17.55 16.37 16.85
C LEU A 746 -18.33 16.60 18.15
N ARG A 747 -18.06 17.74 18.81
CA ARG A 747 -18.77 18.15 20.03
C ARG A 747 -20.28 18.33 19.80
N ASP A 748 -20.68 18.70 18.58
CA ASP A 748 -22.04 19.01 18.18
C ASP A 748 -22.79 17.75 17.69
N SER A 749 -22.07 16.72 17.25
CA SER A 749 -22.64 15.49 16.68
C SER A 749 -23.29 14.51 17.65
N GLY A 750 -23.18 14.74 18.97
CA GLY A 750 -23.68 13.80 20.00
C GLY A 750 -22.91 12.47 20.07
N LEU A 751 -21.87 12.29 19.24
CA LEU A 751 -20.96 11.15 19.27
C LEU A 751 -19.96 11.26 20.43
N ASP A 752 -19.26 10.16 20.73
CA ASP A 752 -18.14 10.13 21.67
C ASP A 752 -16.96 10.97 21.13
N TRP A 753 -17.03 12.27 21.38
CA TRP A 753 -16.02 13.22 20.95
C TRP A 753 -14.70 13.04 21.71
N VAL A 754 -14.73 12.54 22.96
CA VAL A 754 -13.53 12.41 23.81
C VAL A 754 -12.50 11.49 23.16
N ASN A 755 -12.94 10.37 22.61
CA ASN A 755 -12.08 9.42 21.93
C ASN A 755 -11.84 9.77 20.46
N ALA A 756 -12.82 10.37 19.77
CA ALA A 756 -12.73 10.65 18.34
C ALA A 756 -11.97 11.95 17.99
N TRP A 757 -11.90 12.92 18.92
CA TRP A 757 -11.32 14.24 18.64
C TRP A 757 -9.88 14.21 18.14
N PRO A 758 -8.93 13.50 18.78
CA PRO A 758 -7.53 13.48 18.35
C PRO A 758 -7.34 12.96 16.92
N TYR A 759 -8.27 12.14 16.45
CA TYR A 759 -8.20 11.52 15.12
C TYR A 759 -8.87 12.36 14.03
N ARG A 760 -9.97 13.06 14.35
CA ARG A 760 -10.68 13.88 13.37
C ARG A 760 -10.16 15.31 13.30
N HIS A 761 -10.01 15.99 14.44
CA HIS A 761 -9.61 17.40 14.50
C HIS A 761 -8.14 17.52 14.94
N THR A 762 -7.23 17.07 14.07
CA THR A 762 -5.82 16.88 14.43
C THR A 762 -5.05 18.16 14.78
N VAL A 763 -5.54 19.32 14.31
CA VAL A 763 -4.90 20.63 14.50
C VAL A 763 -5.64 21.52 15.49
N ALA A 764 -6.86 21.15 15.90
CA ALA A 764 -7.66 21.92 16.85
C ALA A 764 -7.59 21.29 18.25
N PRO A 765 -7.34 22.09 19.30
CA PRO A 765 -7.44 21.61 20.68
C PRO A 765 -8.89 21.22 20.99
N ALA A 766 -9.06 20.23 21.87
CA ALA A 766 -10.38 19.78 22.27
C ALA A 766 -11.06 20.78 23.22
N PRO A 767 -12.41 20.78 23.32
CA PRO A 767 -13.15 21.67 24.21
C PRO A 767 -12.77 21.50 25.70
N ALA A 768 -12.40 20.27 26.09
CA ALA A 768 -11.90 19.96 27.43
C ALA A 768 -10.84 18.84 27.38
N LEU A 769 -9.90 18.81 28.32
CA LEU A 769 -8.77 17.88 28.33
C LEU A 769 -8.93 16.77 29.37
N VAL A 770 -10.06 16.06 29.28
CA VAL A 770 -10.50 15.03 30.24
C VAL A 770 -9.51 13.87 30.36
N THR A 771 -8.84 13.51 29.26
CA THR A 771 -7.92 12.37 29.22
C THR A 771 -6.49 12.82 28.95
N LYS A 772 -5.51 12.00 29.36
CA LYS A 772 -4.09 12.23 29.04
C LYS A 772 -3.82 12.31 27.54
N GLU A 773 -4.57 11.55 26.73
CA GLU A 773 -4.44 11.60 25.28
C GLU A 773 -4.95 12.93 24.71
N LEU A 774 -6.04 13.49 25.23
CA LEU A 774 -6.50 14.83 24.86
C LEU A 774 -5.52 15.93 25.27
N GLN A 775 -4.85 15.81 26.42
CA GLN A 775 -3.82 16.75 26.86
C GLN A 775 -2.61 16.75 25.92
N LYS A 776 -2.10 15.56 25.57
CA LYS A 776 -1.03 15.40 24.59
C LYS A 776 -1.44 15.92 23.22
N HIS A 777 -2.67 15.60 22.81
CA HIS A 777 -3.26 16.06 21.55
C HIS A 777 -3.30 17.58 21.48
N ALA A 778 -3.89 18.26 22.47
CA ALA A 778 -4.00 19.71 22.49
C ALA A 778 -2.62 20.39 22.41
N TRP A 779 -1.61 19.87 23.12
CA TRP A 779 -0.24 20.37 23.04
C TRP A 779 0.39 20.20 21.65
N LYS A 780 0.14 19.07 20.98
CA LYS A 780 0.63 18.80 19.62
C LYS A 780 -0.17 19.52 18.53
N ALA A 781 -1.44 19.78 18.78
CA ALA A 781 -2.35 20.47 17.87
C ALA A 781 -2.01 21.96 17.82
N ASN A 782 -2.06 22.62 18.98
CA ASN A 782 -1.78 24.05 19.11
C ASN A 782 -1.24 24.42 20.50
N GLY A 783 0.06 24.73 20.59
CA GLY A 783 0.77 25.06 21.83
C GLY A 783 0.27 26.35 22.50
N TRP A 784 -0.41 27.23 21.77
CA TRP A 784 -1.04 28.44 22.33
C TRP A 784 -2.11 28.11 23.39
N ILE A 785 -2.61 26.87 23.47
CA ILE A 785 -3.59 26.45 24.49
C ILE A 785 -3.11 26.64 25.95
N SER A 786 -1.80 26.75 26.16
CA SER A 786 -1.17 27.02 27.46
C SER A 786 -0.97 28.51 27.78
N PHE A 787 -1.28 29.41 26.84
CA PHE A 787 -0.90 30.83 26.90
C PHE A 787 -1.65 31.69 27.92
N GLY A 788 -2.65 31.14 28.62
CA GLY A 788 -3.44 31.93 29.58
C GLY A 788 -2.65 32.47 30.78
N ASP A 789 -1.57 31.80 31.18
CA ASP A 789 -0.65 32.24 32.23
C ASP A 789 0.76 32.27 31.64
N GLU A 790 1.39 33.46 31.59
CA GLU A 790 2.72 33.67 31.01
C GLU A 790 3.78 32.78 31.67
N GLN A 791 3.71 32.58 32.99
CA GLN A 791 4.67 31.73 33.71
C GLN A 791 4.47 30.26 33.35
N MET A 792 3.20 29.81 33.28
CA MET A 792 2.87 28.46 32.84
C MET A 792 3.29 28.21 31.39
N PHE A 793 3.08 29.20 30.52
CA PHE A 793 3.42 29.14 29.10
C PHE A 793 4.93 28.96 28.88
N GLU A 794 5.75 29.77 29.55
CA GLU A 794 7.21 29.63 29.48
C GLU A 794 7.69 28.29 30.05
N GLN A 795 7.12 27.84 31.17
CA GLN A 795 7.44 26.53 31.73
C GLN A 795 7.03 25.38 30.79
N ALA A 796 5.92 25.51 30.06
CA ALA A 796 5.45 24.52 29.10
C ALA A 796 6.37 24.42 27.90
N LYS A 797 6.75 25.57 27.31
CA LYS A 797 7.72 25.65 26.20
C LYS A 797 9.06 25.03 26.58
N ASN A 798 9.59 25.36 27.76
CA ASN A 798 10.87 24.82 28.26
C ASN A 798 10.86 23.29 28.45
N LYS A 799 9.68 22.69 28.65
CA LYS A 799 9.51 21.23 28.78
C LYS A 799 9.34 20.52 27.43
N LEU A 800 9.32 21.23 26.30
CA LEU A 800 9.20 20.69 24.94
C LEU A 800 8.08 19.64 24.83
N SER A 801 8.41 18.39 24.50
CA SER A 801 7.46 17.29 24.36
C SER A 801 6.71 16.92 25.64
N ASN A 802 7.18 17.36 26.81
CA ASN A 802 6.53 17.14 28.10
C ASN A 802 5.69 18.34 28.57
N GLY A 803 5.57 19.40 27.77
CA GLY A 803 4.78 20.60 28.10
C GLY A 803 3.31 20.30 28.38
N TRP A 804 2.73 19.28 27.72
CA TRP A 804 1.36 18.82 27.96
C TRP A 804 1.05 18.47 29.42
N LYS A 805 2.05 18.12 30.24
CA LYS A 805 1.85 17.79 31.66
C LYS A 805 1.36 19.00 32.46
N LEU A 806 1.65 20.22 32.03
CA LEU A 806 1.16 21.44 32.68
C LEU A 806 -0.30 21.76 32.34
N LEU A 807 -0.87 21.05 31.35
CA LEU A 807 -2.30 21.14 31.01
C LEU A 807 -3.16 20.20 31.87
N SER A 808 -2.57 19.47 32.83
CA SER A 808 -3.28 18.46 33.64
C SER A 808 -4.44 19.02 34.45
N ASN A 809 -4.41 20.33 34.74
CA ASN A 809 -5.40 21.00 35.56
C ASN A 809 -6.57 21.55 34.74
N LYS A 810 -6.51 21.46 33.39
CA LYS A 810 -7.54 21.97 32.48
C LYS A 810 -8.47 20.84 31.99
N ILE A 811 -9.21 20.25 32.92
CA ILE A 811 -10.01 19.03 32.71
C ILE A 811 -11.42 19.37 32.23
N SER A 812 -11.96 20.53 32.62
CA SER A 812 -13.32 20.97 32.35
C SER A 812 -13.39 21.92 31.13
N GLU A 813 -14.55 22.00 30.48
CA GLU A 813 -14.81 23.00 29.43
C GLU A 813 -14.74 24.43 29.98
N SER A 814 -15.08 24.62 31.26
CA SER A 814 -14.99 25.91 31.96
C SER A 814 -13.56 26.43 32.14
N ASP A 815 -12.55 25.57 31.96
CA ASP A 815 -11.15 25.95 32.10
C ASP A 815 -10.62 26.72 30.88
N PHE A 816 -11.44 26.84 29.84
CA PHE A 816 -11.17 27.59 28.62
C PHE A 816 -12.32 28.56 28.30
N PRO A 817 -12.05 29.67 27.59
CA PRO A 817 -13.11 30.48 27.01
C PRO A 817 -14.03 29.60 26.13
N PRO A 818 -15.37 29.79 26.21
CA PRO A 818 -16.32 29.02 25.42
C PRO A 818 -15.98 28.98 23.92
N CYS A 819 -16.16 27.81 23.32
CA CYS A 819 -15.95 27.56 21.90
C CYS A 819 -14.57 27.99 21.36
N LEU A 820 -13.51 28.02 22.19
CA LEU A 820 -12.17 28.45 21.75
C LEU A 820 -11.65 27.69 20.51
N PHE A 821 -11.94 26.39 20.43
CA PHE A 821 -11.53 25.51 19.33
C PHE A 821 -12.02 25.93 17.94
N THR A 822 -13.00 26.83 17.83
CA THR A 822 -13.56 27.26 16.54
C THR A 822 -12.69 28.29 15.80
N HIS A 823 -11.82 29.00 16.50
CA HIS A 823 -11.04 30.13 15.96
C HIS A 823 -9.59 30.19 16.49
N ILE A 824 -9.19 29.33 17.43
CA ILE A 824 -7.77 29.20 17.79
C ILE A 824 -7.01 28.51 16.66
N THR A 825 -6.13 29.26 15.99
CA THR A 825 -5.38 28.76 14.83
C THR A 825 -3.87 28.70 15.09
N GLY A 826 -3.18 27.85 14.35
CA GLY A 826 -1.72 27.79 14.28
C GLY A 826 -1.20 28.44 13.01
N VAL A 827 -0.31 27.74 12.30
CA VAL A 827 0.20 28.20 11.00
C VAL A 827 -0.89 28.01 9.94
N VAL A 828 -1.26 29.11 9.27
CA VAL A 828 -2.31 29.11 8.25
C VAL A 828 -1.69 29.08 6.85
N VAL A 829 -2.16 28.18 5.99
CA VAL A 829 -1.80 28.15 4.57
C VAL A 829 -3.06 28.27 3.71
N THR A 830 -2.90 28.39 2.39
CA THR A 830 -4.03 28.32 1.45
C THR A 830 -3.93 27.08 0.58
N ILE A 831 -5.09 26.53 0.22
CA ILE A 831 -5.23 25.45 -0.75
C ILE A 831 -6.29 25.87 -1.77
N GLY A 832 -5.90 26.11 -3.01
CA GLY A 832 -6.76 26.66 -4.05
C GLY A 832 -7.39 28.01 -3.65
N GLY A 833 -6.69 28.81 -2.82
CA GLY A 833 -7.19 30.06 -2.24
C GLY A 833 -8.10 29.91 -1.01
N MET A 834 -8.34 28.69 -0.52
CA MET A 834 -9.08 28.43 0.72
C MET A 834 -8.11 28.40 1.91
N PRO A 835 -8.29 29.25 2.95
CA PRO A 835 -7.42 29.23 4.11
C PRO A 835 -7.67 27.98 4.96
N VAL A 836 -6.59 27.33 5.39
CA VAL A 836 -6.63 26.13 6.24
C VAL A 836 -5.56 26.21 7.32
N ASP A 837 -5.85 25.64 8.49
CA ASP A 837 -4.92 25.60 9.62
C ASP A 837 -4.13 24.27 9.64
N LEU A 838 -2.80 24.38 9.74
CA LEU A 838 -1.89 23.24 9.91
C LEU A 838 -1.48 23.02 11.37
N GLY A 839 -1.99 23.85 12.30
CA GLY A 839 -1.65 23.84 13.72
C GLY A 839 -0.26 24.40 14.01
N LEU A 840 0.05 24.55 15.30
CA LEU A 840 1.37 24.98 15.77
C LEU A 840 1.73 24.18 17.03
N PRO A 841 2.49 23.08 16.91
CA PRO A 841 2.75 22.21 18.05
C PRO A 841 3.61 22.91 19.10
N GLY A 842 3.34 22.65 20.39
CA GLY A 842 4.08 23.27 21.49
C GLY A 842 5.49 22.73 21.70
N ASP A 843 5.86 21.62 21.06
CA ASP A 843 7.21 21.05 21.07
C ASP A 843 8.07 21.51 19.86
N ILE A 844 7.67 22.59 19.20
CA ILE A 844 8.42 23.21 18.10
C ILE A 844 9.81 23.70 18.54
N ASP A 845 10.87 23.26 17.84
CA ASP A 845 12.26 23.63 18.13
C ASP A 845 12.66 24.92 17.39
N ILE A 846 12.22 26.06 17.93
CA ILE A 846 12.43 27.40 17.35
C ILE A 846 13.93 27.69 17.16
N THR A 847 14.77 27.27 18.09
CA THR A 847 16.22 27.52 18.03
C THR A 847 16.88 26.83 16.84
N THR A 848 16.45 25.62 16.50
CA THR A 848 16.95 24.91 15.32
C THR A 848 16.36 25.48 14.03
N ILE A 849 15.11 25.95 14.05
CA ILE A 849 14.46 26.59 12.89
C ILE A 849 15.19 27.88 12.50
N GLU A 850 15.54 28.73 13.48
CA GLU A 850 16.32 29.95 13.26
C GLU A 850 17.70 29.64 12.67
N LYS A 851 18.42 28.65 13.24
CA LYS A 851 19.73 28.21 12.70
C LYS A 851 19.64 27.68 11.26
N ALA A 852 18.47 27.21 10.85
CA ALA A 852 18.23 26.73 9.49
C ALA A 852 17.85 27.86 8.50
N GLY A 853 17.73 29.10 8.96
CA GLY A 853 17.34 30.26 8.14
C GLY A 853 15.92 30.13 7.58
N LEU A 854 14.98 29.61 8.38
CA LEU A 854 13.59 29.38 7.97
C LEU A 854 12.63 30.51 8.41
N LEU A 855 13.12 31.48 9.20
CA LEU A 855 12.36 32.63 9.72
C LEU A 855 12.86 33.99 9.20
N ASP A 856 13.76 33.95 8.20
CA ASP A 856 14.42 35.11 7.60
C ASP A 856 13.67 35.64 6.38
#